data_AF-A0A2G4F8C4-F1
#
_entry.id   AF-A0A2G4F8C4-F1
#
_cell.length_a   1.000
_cell.length_b   1.000
_cell.length_c   1.000
_cell.angle_alpha   90.00
_cell.angle_beta   90.00
_cell.angle_gamma   90.00
#
_symmetry.space_group_name_H-M   'P 1'
#
loop_
_entity.id
_entity.type
_entity.pdbx_description
1 polymer ?
#
loop_
_entity_poly.entity_id
_entity_poly.type
_entity_poly.pdbx_seq_one_letter_code
_entity_poly.pdbx_strand_id
1 'polypeptide(L)'
;MRLLALGLFSLFALLGDLSAAVRTKVDLVNLTPDIRPGEKALIAMRFRCDPHFHIYWQNPGDAGQAPTVEWQELSGTKVGAFIWPGPKLIDQSGVMNFVYEDETLLLMEVAVPSDAKGTLTFKGKAEWLECDDTGCWPHDKQVELTVKVGAGNVPYKYDAKLYPALRPRLSTTASSDGKLLTVVLPAGDKLTKTWFPVRGFVSPTATAKQKLVGDTIVIELADATETLDSGDLIFTTRSADGGFVDIKAVLGAAPSKPAPTPSAPTKAAGDWQPWTPEVQAKALTEGKIVYVDFTARWCATCQVNKRVYTQDDVAKALTQAGVVMLKADWTKKDAIIANELGKYGRTGIPLNVFLKTGQPPAILSEALTGTEVLSALSAVSAGKPYQAETTTHSFVIWMLLAFGGGILLNLMPCVFPMIGLKVLGFAKEAGAARSKVILNGLLYSAGVIASFLALALLIIGLKSGGSSVGWGFQMQSPGFVLGTCVLMIVLGLSLAGVFEIGVGLGGVSAGEGDGRVATFLSGVLATVVATPCTAPGLGAALGFALDKERSTGETLLFFTVIGLGMALPYLLLSMFPRLAAMLPRPGEWMESLKQGMSFPLFAYALYLLWVLNALVEDAAWVRDASLGLALIATACWVLGRWGALHRSDRERLTAKLVSLGMFGGTLAYLFATLP
;
A
#
# COMPACT_ATOMS: atom_id res chain seq x y z
N MET A 1 -10.94 -18.70 -35.68
CA MET A 1 -9.76 -18.75 -34.79
C MET A 1 -8.62 -17.79 -35.18
N ARG A 2 -8.26 -17.62 -36.46
CA ARG A 2 -7.20 -16.65 -36.85
C ARG A 2 -7.56 -15.17 -36.64
N LEU A 3 -8.84 -14.80 -36.75
CA LEU A 3 -9.33 -13.42 -36.50
C LEU A 3 -9.39 -13.04 -35.01
N LEU A 4 -9.54 -14.03 -34.11
CA LEU A 4 -9.55 -13.82 -32.65
C LEU A 4 -8.15 -13.66 -32.07
N ALA A 5 -7.13 -14.31 -32.67
CA ALA A 5 -5.73 -14.12 -32.30
C ALA A 5 -5.18 -12.75 -32.74
N LEU A 6 -5.62 -12.25 -33.90
CA LEU A 6 -5.34 -10.88 -34.34
C LEU A 6 -6.08 -9.83 -33.50
N GLY A 7 -7.33 -10.12 -33.09
CA GLY A 7 -8.09 -9.27 -32.17
C GLY A 7 -7.48 -9.17 -30.77
N LEU A 8 -6.96 -10.27 -30.21
CA LEU A 8 -6.30 -10.26 -28.89
C LEU A 8 -4.92 -9.60 -28.91
N PHE A 9 -4.16 -9.73 -30.00
CA PHE A 9 -2.86 -9.05 -30.14
C PHE A 9 -3.03 -7.55 -30.36
N SER A 10 -4.09 -7.12 -31.05
CA SER A 10 -4.49 -5.70 -31.11
C SER A 10 -5.00 -5.19 -29.77
N LEU A 11 -5.69 -6.02 -28.97
CA LEU A 11 -6.13 -5.63 -27.62
C LEU A 11 -4.96 -5.50 -26.63
N PHE A 12 -3.91 -6.32 -26.75
CA PHE A 12 -2.70 -6.22 -25.94
C PHE A 12 -1.80 -5.04 -26.36
N ALA A 13 -1.78 -4.69 -27.65
CA ALA A 13 -1.14 -3.46 -28.13
C ALA A 13 -1.91 -2.20 -27.70
N LEU A 14 -3.23 -2.28 -27.51
CA LEU A 14 -4.06 -1.20 -26.95
C LEU A 14 -3.98 -1.09 -25.41
N LEU A 15 -3.46 -2.10 -24.72
CA LEU A 15 -3.24 -2.08 -23.26
C LEU A 15 -1.78 -1.74 -22.87
N GLY A 16 -0.88 -1.61 -23.85
CA GLY A 16 0.53 -1.26 -23.64
C GLY A 16 0.80 0.22 -23.31
N ASP A 17 -0.20 1.10 -23.49
CA ASP A 17 -0.11 2.54 -23.21
C ASP A 17 -1.16 2.99 -22.16
N LEU A 18 -1.35 2.19 -21.11
CA LEU A 18 -2.06 2.61 -19.89
C LEU A 18 -1.11 3.14 -18.80
N SER A 19 0.12 3.48 -19.17
CA SER A 19 0.81 4.58 -18.50
C SER A 19 0.18 5.85 -19.07
N ALA A 20 -0.57 6.61 -18.27
CA ALA A 20 -0.94 7.97 -18.66
C ALA A 20 0.36 8.65 -19.11
N ALA A 21 0.47 8.96 -20.40
CA ALA A 21 1.65 9.61 -20.94
C ALA A 21 1.84 10.90 -20.14
N VAL A 22 2.94 11.00 -19.40
CA VAL A 22 3.22 12.13 -18.49
C VAL A 22 2.98 13.44 -19.24
N ARG A 23 1.97 14.20 -18.79
CA ARG A 23 1.51 15.42 -19.46
C ARG A 23 2.24 16.67 -18.99
N THR A 24 3.06 16.53 -17.95
CA THR A 24 3.91 17.59 -17.44
C THR A 24 5.39 17.35 -17.76
N LYS A 25 5.99 18.26 -18.54
CA LYS A 25 7.45 18.21 -18.82
C LYS A 25 8.21 18.95 -17.74
N VAL A 26 9.15 18.26 -17.11
CA VAL A 26 9.97 18.80 -16.00
C VAL A 26 11.45 18.83 -16.37
N ASP A 27 12.08 20.00 -16.31
CA ASP A 27 13.51 20.16 -16.57
C ASP A 27 14.13 21.18 -15.61
N LEU A 28 15.43 21.03 -15.28
CA LEU A 28 16.17 21.98 -14.47
C LEU A 28 16.82 23.03 -15.37
N VAL A 29 16.64 24.32 -15.08
CA VAL A 29 17.14 25.42 -15.90
C VAL A 29 18.02 26.37 -15.10
N ASN A 30 19.11 26.82 -15.73
CA ASN A 30 19.96 27.86 -15.18
C ASN A 30 19.36 29.24 -15.50
N LEU A 31 19.13 30.08 -14.49
CA LEU A 31 18.66 31.45 -14.66
C LEU A 31 19.79 32.48 -14.47
N THR A 32 20.98 32.05 -14.06
CA THR A 32 22.18 32.89 -13.93
C THR A 32 23.22 32.44 -14.96
N PRO A 33 23.28 33.08 -16.15
CA PRO A 33 24.10 32.63 -17.28
C PRO A 33 25.56 32.33 -16.93
N ASP A 34 26.15 33.12 -16.03
CA ASP A 34 27.51 32.95 -15.54
C ASP A 34 27.51 32.86 -14.00
N ILE A 35 27.66 31.65 -13.46
CA ILE A 35 27.77 31.43 -12.02
C ILE A 35 29.18 31.82 -11.56
N ARG A 36 29.28 32.83 -10.69
CA ARG A 36 30.54 33.31 -10.11
C ARG A 36 30.85 32.61 -8.79
N PRO A 37 32.12 32.25 -8.52
CA PRO A 37 32.53 31.72 -7.21
C PRO A 37 32.22 32.72 -6.10
N GLY A 38 31.65 32.23 -4.99
CA GLY A 38 31.33 33.04 -3.81
C GLY A 38 30.09 33.94 -3.94
N GLU A 39 29.43 33.98 -5.08
CA GLU A 39 28.16 34.70 -5.28
C GLU A 39 26.94 33.77 -5.12
N LYS A 40 25.75 34.37 -5.06
CA LYS A 40 24.49 33.63 -5.17
C LYS A 40 24.13 33.48 -6.65
N ALA A 41 23.72 32.28 -7.05
CA ALA A 41 23.12 32.02 -8.35
C ALA A 41 21.66 31.62 -8.19
N LEU A 42 20.89 31.71 -9.28
CA LEU A 42 19.50 31.29 -9.33
C LEU A 42 19.34 30.19 -10.38
N ILE A 43 18.78 29.07 -9.95
CA ILE A 43 18.32 27.99 -10.83
C ILE A 43 16.80 27.84 -10.66
N ALA A 44 16.14 27.13 -11.57
CA ALA A 44 14.73 26.83 -11.42
C ALA A 44 14.37 25.44 -11.92
N MET A 45 13.43 24.81 -11.24
CA MET A 45 12.74 23.63 -11.76
C MET A 45 11.56 24.09 -12.60
N ARG A 46 11.58 23.78 -13.89
CA ARG A 46 10.59 24.21 -14.86
C ARG A 46 9.59 23.11 -15.12
N PHE A 47 8.33 23.37 -14.83
CA PHE A 47 7.18 22.54 -15.16
C PHE A 47 6.45 23.14 -16.35
N ARG A 48 6.11 22.32 -17.34
CA ARG A 48 5.26 22.70 -18.48
C ARG A 48 4.14 21.69 -18.58
N CYS A 49 2.95 22.09 -18.16
CA CYS A 49 1.75 21.26 -18.18
C CYS A 49 1.09 21.37 -19.56
N ASP A 50 0.64 20.25 -20.12
CA ASP A 50 -0.29 20.27 -21.25
C ASP A 50 -1.62 20.96 -20.85
N PRO A 51 -2.42 21.47 -21.80
CA PRO A 51 -3.69 22.12 -21.49
C PRO A 51 -4.61 21.26 -20.60
N HIS A 52 -5.26 21.89 -19.63
CA HIS A 52 -6.11 21.27 -18.59
C HIS A 52 -5.39 20.47 -17.50
N PHE A 53 -4.08 20.28 -17.61
CA PHE A 53 -3.28 19.69 -16.54
C PHE A 53 -2.72 20.77 -15.63
N HIS A 54 -2.59 20.43 -14.35
CA HIS A 54 -2.01 21.31 -13.36
C HIS A 54 -1.16 20.54 -12.34
N ILE A 55 -0.29 21.29 -11.67
CA ILE A 55 0.49 20.84 -10.51
C ILE A 55 0.17 21.71 -9.31
N TYR A 56 0.57 21.28 -8.12
CA TYR A 56 0.17 21.98 -6.89
C TYR A 56 1.18 23.00 -6.40
N TRP A 57 0.65 24.00 -5.70
CA TRP A 57 1.43 24.94 -4.91
C TRP A 57 1.95 24.31 -3.61
N GLN A 58 2.84 25.01 -2.90
CA GLN A 58 3.38 24.58 -1.61
C GLN A 58 2.29 24.18 -0.60
N ASN A 59 1.23 24.98 -0.56
CA ASN A 59 -0.03 24.60 0.05
C ASN A 59 -0.93 24.10 -1.10
N PRO A 60 -1.22 22.80 -1.22
CA PRO A 60 -1.96 22.26 -2.38
C PRO A 60 -3.47 22.59 -2.34
N GLY A 61 -4.00 22.91 -1.15
CA GLY A 61 -5.44 23.07 -0.92
C GLY A 61 -6.11 21.81 -0.38
N ASP A 62 -7.35 21.55 -0.80
CA ASP A 62 -8.21 20.49 -0.23
C ASP A 62 -7.70 19.09 -0.61
N ALA A 63 -7.12 18.96 -1.80
CA ALA A 63 -6.48 17.74 -2.28
C ALA A 63 -5.23 18.08 -3.09
N GLY A 64 -4.16 17.30 -2.93
CA GLY A 64 -2.97 17.41 -3.79
C GLY A 64 -1.65 17.27 -3.05
N GLN A 65 -0.55 17.37 -3.79
CA GLN A 65 0.80 17.26 -3.24
C GLN A 65 1.75 18.21 -3.97
N ALA A 66 2.47 19.02 -3.20
CA ALA A 66 3.46 19.97 -3.71
C ALA A 66 4.67 19.22 -4.34
N PRO A 67 5.23 19.73 -5.45
CA PRO A 67 6.46 19.19 -6.01
C PRO A 67 7.64 19.20 -5.04
N THR A 68 8.47 18.16 -5.10
CA THR A 68 9.69 18.01 -4.30
C THR A 68 10.89 17.68 -5.18
N VAL A 69 12.11 17.92 -4.68
CA VAL A 69 13.34 17.46 -5.31
C VAL A 69 14.30 16.92 -4.24
N GLU A 70 14.77 15.69 -4.44
CA GLU A 70 15.84 15.11 -3.64
C GLU A 70 17.15 15.17 -4.43
N TRP A 71 18.10 15.95 -3.91
CA TRP A 71 19.39 16.15 -4.56
C TRP A 71 20.34 14.96 -4.32
N GLN A 72 20.94 14.49 -5.41
CA GLN A 72 21.93 13.41 -5.42
C GLN A 72 23.34 13.95 -5.61
N GLU A 73 23.49 15.00 -6.42
CA GLU A 73 24.76 15.69 -6.65
C GLU A 73 24.55 17.20 -6.72
N LEU A 74 25.35 17.94 -5.95
CA LEU A 74 25.31 19.41 -5.87
C LEU A 74 26.69 20.06 -6.11
N SER A 75 27.71 19.28 -6.45
CA SER A 75 29.10 19.74 -6.63
C SER A 75 29.62 20.67 -5.51
N GLY A 76 29.28 20.37 -4.25
CA GLY A 76 29.68 21.16 -3.08
C GLY A 76 28.92 22.48 -2.87
N THR A 77 27.94 22.80 -3.72
CA THR A 77 27.06 23.97 -3.56
C THR A 77 25.96 23.71 -2.52
N LYS A 78 25.38 24.79 -1.98
CA LYS A 78 24.17 24.69 -1.14
C LYS A 78 22.99 25.27 -1.91
N VAL A 79 21.99 24.43 -2.17
CA VAL A 79 20.73 24.84 -2.81
C VAL A 79 19.69 25.11 -1.73
N GLY A 80 19.07 26.29 -1.78
CA GLY A 80 17.98 26.68 -0.90
C GLY A 80 16.65 26.02 -1.25
N ALA A 81 15.64 26.21 -0.39
CA ALA A 81 14.28 25.74 -0.67
C ALA A 81 13.68 26.44 -1.89
N PHE A 82 12.61 25.86 -2.45
CA PHE A 82 11.84 26.51 -3.52
C PHE A 82 11.32 27.88 -3.06
N ILE A 83 11.61 28.89 -3.87
CA ILE A 83 10.93 30.17 -3.87
C ILE A 83 9.74 30.00 -4.80
N TRP A 84 8.58 29.80 -4.19
CA TRP A 84 7.35 29.54 -4.92
C TRP A 84 6.86 30.81 -5.62
N PRO A 85 6.35 30.77 -6.86
CA PRO A 85 5.46 31.80 -7.34
C PRO A 85 4.12 31.78 -6.59
N GLY A 86 3.23 32.74 -6.84
CA GLY A 86 1.89 32.69 -6.27
C GLY A 86 0.97 31.81 -7.12
N PRO A 87 0.00 31.12 -6.51
CA PRO A 87 -0.82 30.12 -7.20
C PRO A 87 -2.05 30.73 -7.88
N LYS A 88 -2.76 29.89 -8.63
CA LYS A 88 -4.16 30.10 -9.01
C LYS A 88 -5.08 29.27 -8.12
N LEU A 89 -6.32 29.73 -7.96
CA LEU A 89 -7.40 28.97 -7.33
C LEU A 89 -8.19 28.23 -8.41
N ILE A 90 -8.39 26.92 -8.24
CA ILE A 90 -9.29 26.13 -9.09
C ILE A 90 -10.36 25.45 -8.23
N ASP A 91 -11.57 25.35 -8.77
CA ASP A 91 -12.68 24.56 -8.23
C ASP A 91 -12.85 23.31 -9.09
N GLN A 92 -12.59 22.14 -8.51
CA GLN A 92 -12.82 20.86 -9.16
C GLN A 92 -13.95 20.13 -8.44
N SER A 93 -15.18 20.42 -8.86
CA SER A 93 -16.40 19.78 -8.33
C SER A 93 -16.60 19.97 -6.81
N GLY A 94 -16.28 21.16 -6.28
CA GLY A 94 -16.41 21.50 -4.87
C GLY A 94 -15.15 21.27 -4.04
N VAL A 95 -14.06 20.81 -4.67
CA VAL A 95 -12.72 20.70 -4.07
C VAL A 95 -11.88 21.89 -4.54
N MET A 96 -11.45 22.72 -3.60
CA MET A 96 -10.76 23.97 -3.89
C MET A 96 -9.25 23.78 -3.73
N ASN A 97 -8.50 23.94 -4.81
CA ASN A 97 -7.05 23.68 -4.83
C ASN A 97 -6.25 24.91 -5.25
N PHE A 98 -5.01 25.00 -4.76
CA PHE A 98 -4.06 26.03 -5.16
C PHE A 98 -3.04 25.42 -6.12
N VAL A 99 -3.09 25.84 -7.37
CA VAL A 99 -2.46 25.13 -8.47
C VAL A 99 -1.66 26.05 -9.37
N TYR A 100 -0.83 25.43 -10.19
CA TYR A 100 -0.16 26.02 -11.32
C TYR A 100 -0.57 25.31 -12.61
N GLU A 101 -0.92 26.11 -13.60
CA GLU A 101 -1.23 25.67 -14.95
C GLU A 101 -0.15 26.19 -15.91
N ASP A 102 -0.11 25.67 -17.13
CA ASP A 102 0.81 26.10 -18.19
C ASP A 102 2.30 25.89 -17.80
N GLU A 103 3.13 26.91 -17.97
CA GLU A 103 4.55 26.90 -17.60
C GLU A 103 4.76 27.57 -16.24
N THR A 104 5.40 26.86 -15.31
CA THR A 104 5.75 27.38 -13.99
C THR A 104 7.18 27.04 -13.64
N LEU A 105 7.85 27.98 -12.99
CA LEU A 105 9.25 27.87 -12.58
C LEU A 105 9.34 27.99 -11.05
N LEU A 106 9.77 26.90 -10.41
CA LEU A 106 10.07 26.89 -8.98
C LEU A 106 11.55 27.26 -8.80
N LEU A 107 11.77 28.50 -8.36
CA LEU A 107 13.10 29.09 -8.24
C LEU A 107 13.85 28.53 -7.02
N MET A 108 15.18 28.45 -7.09
CA MET A 108 16.03 28.11 -5.95
C MET A 108 17.30 28.96 -5.98
N GLU A 109 17.64 29.55 -4.83
CA GLU A 109 18.94 30.20 -4.64
C GLU A 109 20.03 29.13 -4.42
N VAL A 110 21.15 29.29 -5.11
CA VAL A 110 22.34 28.45 -4.98
C VAL A 110 23.46 29.29 -4.41
N ALA A 111 23.96 28.91 -3.23
CA ALA A 111 25.19 29.48 -2.69
C ALA A 111 26.40 28.76 -3.28
N VAL A 112 27.20 29.49 -4.04
CA VAL A 112 28.35 28.97 -4.78
C VAL A 112 29.60 29.05 -3.91
N PRO A 113 30.38 27.96 -3.77
CA PRO A 113 31.66 28.00 -3.07
C PRO A 113 32.62 29.02 -3.68
N SER A 114 33.43 29.69 -2.85
CA SER A 114 34.40 30.70 -3.30
C SER A 114 35.57 30.11 -4.09
N ASP A 115 35.82 28.82 -3.95
CA ASP A 115 36.85 28.05 -4.64
C ASP A 115 36.32 27.25 -5.85
N ALA A 116 35.04 27.43 -6.21
CA ALA A 116 34.41 26.75 -7.33
C ALA A 116 35.17 27.00 -8.64
N LYS A 117 35.49 25.92 -9.37
CA LYS A 117 36.19 25.95 -10.66
C LYS A 117 35.59 24.93 -11.63
N GLY A 118 35.70 25.20 -12.93
CA GLY A 118 35.25 24.27 -13.96
C GLY A 118 33.74 24.26 -14.10
N THR A 119 33.09 23.17 -13.71
CA THR A 119 31.68 22.92 -13.98
C THR A 119 30.97 22.46 -12.70
N LEU A 120 29.80 23.02 -12.43
CA LEU A 120 28.90 22.62 -11.36
C LEU A 120 27.78 21.76 -11.94
N THR A 121 27.56 20.60 -11.36
CA THR A 121 26.53 19.66 -11.77
C THR A 121 25.50 19.52 -10.66
N PHE A 122 24.23 19.68 -11.04
CA PHE A 122 23.07 19.53 -10.17
C PHE A 122 22.27 18.34 -10.67
N LYS A 123 22.25 17.24 -9.92
CA LYS A 123 21.42 16.07 -10.21
C LYS A 123 20.48 15.80 -9.05
N GLY A 124 19.21 15.55 -9.35
CA GLY A 124 18.22 15.22 -8.35
C GLY A 124 17.02 14.47 -8.91
N LYS A 125 16.29 13.81 -8.03
CA LYS A 125 15.02 13.18 -8.34
C LYS A 125 13.90 14.17 -8.03
N ALA A 126 13.21 14.66 -9.06
CA ALA A 126 12.03 15.50 -8.91
C ALA A 126 10.78 14.62 -8.82
N GLU A 127 9.89 14.89 -7.87
CA GLU A 127 8.60 14.23 -7.72
C GLU A 127 7.48 15.27 -7.74
N TRP A 128 6.37 14.98 -8.42
CA TRP A 128 5.20 15.85 -8.45
C TRP A 128 3.91 15.05 -8.65
N LEU A 129 2.78 15.66 -8.29
CA LEU A 129 1.46 15.15 -8.59
C LEU A 129 0.86 15.99 -9.72
N GLU A 130 0.54 15.36 -10.85
CA GLU A 130 -0.18 16.01 -11.95
C GLU A 130 -1.65 15.58 -11.93
N CYS A 131 -2.56 16.53 -12.10
CA CYS A 131 -3.99 16.27 -12.09
C CYS A 131 -4.71 16.98 -13.24
N ASP A 132 -5.83 16.39 -13.63
CA ASP A 132 -6.85 16.99 -14.49
C ASP A 132 -8.24 16.80 -13.85
N ASP A 133 -9.32 17.03 -14.60
CA ASP A 133 -10.69 16.86 -14.10
C ASP A 133 -11.11 15.40 -13.91
N THR A 134 -10.30 14.44 -14.38
CA THR A 134 -10.60 13.00 -14.35
C THR A 134 -9.82 12.25 -13.28
N GLY A 135 -8.66 12.75 -12.86
CA GLY A 135 -7.85 12.12 -11.83
C GLY A 135 -6.53 12.82 -11.53
N CYS A 136 -5.78 12.18 -10.64
CA CYS A 136 -4.49 12.63 -10.14
C CYS A 136 -3.47 11.49 -10.19
N TRP A 137 -2.29 11.74 -10.76
CA TRP A 137 -1.25 10.73 -10.94
C TRP A 137 0.11 11.24 -10.43
N PRO A 138 0.78 10.49 -9.53
CA PRO A 138 2.11 10.83 -9.07
C PRO A 138 3.17 10.45 -10.11
N HIS A 139 4.13 11.33 -10.33
CA HIS A 139 5.24 11.13 -11.25
C HIS A 139 6.57 11.53 -10.64
N ASP A 140 7.63 10.92 -11.15
CA ASP A 140 9.00 11.27 -10.81
C ASP A 140 9.91 11.27 -12.05
N LYS A 141 10.96 12.11 -12.02
CA LYS A 141 11.94 12.23 -13.10
C LYS A 141 13.30 12.62 -12.56
N GLN A 142 14.35 11.99 -13.07
CA GLN A 142 15.73 12.45 -12.87
C GLN A 142 15.96 13.75 -13.65
N VAL A 143 16.33 14.81 -12.94
CA VAL A 143 16.67 16.11 -13.52
C VAL A 143 18.16 16.38 -13.34
N GLU A 144 18.78 16.91 -14.39
CA GLU A 144 20.20 17.24 -14.42
C GLU A 144 20.41 18.61 -15.06
N LEU A 145 21.27 19.42 -14.44
CA LEU A 145 21.74 20.68 -14.99
C LEU A 145 23.25 20.78 -14.77
N THR A 146 23.97 21.14 -15.82
CA THR A 146 25.41 21.33 -15.79
C THR A 146 25.73 22.77 -16.17
N VAL A 147 26.36 23.52 -15.27
CA VAL A 147 26.66 24.95 -15.45
C VAL A 147 28.16 25.19 -15.35
N LYS A 148 28.71 25.98 -16.28
CA LYS A 148 30.12 26.38 -16.24
C LYS A 148 30.33 27.56 -15.30
N VAL A 149 31.40 27.49 -14.51
CA VAL A 149 31.85 28.60 -13.66
C VAL A 149 32.67 29.56 -14.53
N GLY A 150 32.28 30.84 -14.60
CA GLY A 150 32.82 31.80 -15.57
C GLY A 150 32.92 33.24 -15.04
N ALA A 151 33.64 34.11 -15.78
CA ALA A 151 33.96 35.48 -15.37
C ALA A 151 32.80 36.49 -15.43
N GLY A 152 31.61 36.10 -15.90
CA GLY A 152 30.39 36.91 -15.80
C GLY A 152 30.37 38.14 -16.69
N ASN A 153 29.92 37.99 -17.95
CA ASN A 153 29.78 39.13 -18.87
C ASN A 153 28.37 39.33 -19.43
N VAL A 154 27.38 38.51 -19.07
CA VAL A 154 25.99 38.77 -19.44
C VAL A 154 25.09 38.72 -18.20
N PRO A 155 24.67 39.87 -17.64
CA PRO A 155 23.60 39.89 -16.65
C PRO A 155 22.34 39.29 -17.30
N TYR A 156 21.72 38.32 -16.63
CA TYR A 156 20.40 37.85 -17.02
C TYR A 156 19.43 39.04 -17.03
N LYS A 157 18.75 39.25 -18.17
CA LYS A 157 17.71 40.26 -18.27
C LYS A 157 16.45 39.69 -17.62
N TYR A 158 16.34 39.93 -16.32
CA TYR A 158 15.18 39.65 -15.49
C TYR A 158 13.87 40.01 -16.24
N ASP A 159 13.06 38.98 -16.54
CA ASP A 159 11.72 39.19 -17.07
C ASP A 159 10.77 39.43 -15.89
N ALA A 160 10.52 40.70 -15.62
CA ALA A 160 9.59 41.14 -14.59
C ALA A 160 8.18 40.57 -14.79
N LYS A 161 7.80 40.08 -15.97
CA LYS A 161 6.47 39.48 -16.19
C LYS A 161 6.35 38.06 -15.63
N LEU A 162 7.45 37.31 -15.60
CA LEU A 162 7.47 35.95 -15.03
C LEU A 162 7.70 35.96 -13.51
N TYR A 163 8.37 37.00 -12.99
CA TYR A 163 8.73 37.09 -11.58
C TYR A 163 8.67 38.51 -11.02
N PRO A 164 7.53 39.21 -11.03
CA PRO A 164 7.52 40.62 -10.69
C PRO A 164 7.92 40.80 -9.21
N ALA A 165 9.04 41.50 -9.02
CA ALA A 165 10.00 41.58 -7.91
C ALA A 165 10.04 40.39 -6.93
N LEU A 166 11.22 39.78 -6.74
CA LEU A 166 11.52 38.90 -5.60
C LEU A 166 10.82 39.41 -4.34
N ARG A 167 9.83 38.62 -3.89
CA ARG A 167 8.65 39.03 -3.13
C ARG A 167 8.98 40.06 -2.03
N PRO A 168 8.60 41.35 -2.18
CA PRO A 168 8.68 42.26 -1.05
C PRO A 168 7.78 41.72 0.06
N ARG A 169 8.30 41.65 1.28
CA ARG A 169 7.54 41.16 2.43
C ARG A 169 6.94 42.34 3.18
N LEU A 170 5.65 42.56 2.98
CA LEU A 170 4.91 43.58 3.72
C LEU A 170 4.49 43.01 5.08
N SER A 171 4.54 43.82 6.13
CA SER A 171 4.08 43.42 7.47
C SER A 171 2.82 44.20 7.82
N THR A 172 1.84 43.51 8.41
CA THR A 172 0.56 44.08 8.83
C THR A 172 0.06 43.42 10.11
N THR A 173 -1.07 43.86 10.63
CA THR A 173 -1.74 43.26 11.79
C THR A 173 -2.99 42.49 11.36
N ALA A 174 -3.28 41.42 12.10
CA ALA A 174 -4.53 40.67 12.00
C ALA A 174 -5.19 40.58 13.39
N SER A 175 -6.50 40.37 13.40
CA SER A 175 -7.27 40.01 14.59
C SER A 175 -8.25 38.90 14.24
N SER A 176 -8.50 38.00 15.19
CA SER A 176 -9.42 36.88 15.04
C SER A 176 -10.38 36.88 16.23
N ASP A 177 -11.67 36.71 15.96
CA ASP A 177 -12.70 36.50 16.98
C ASP A 177 -13.13 35.01 17.10
N GLY A 178 -12.39 34.12 16.43
CA GLY A 178 -12.68 32.69 16.34
C GLY A 178 -13.73 32.31 15.29
N LYS A 179 -14.42 33.28 14.67
CA LYS A 179 -15.35 33.08 13.55
C LYS A 179 -14.90 33.80 12.28
N LEU A 180 -14.25 34.94 12.43
CA LEU A 180 -13.74 35.81 11.38
C LEU A 180 -12.28 36.13 11.68
N LEU A 181 -11.43 35.96 10.68
CA LEU A 181 -10.10 36.55 10.64
C LEU A 181 -10.19 37.85 9.87
N THR A 182 -9.75 38.94 10.50
CA THR A 182 -9.67 40.26 9.89
C THR A 182 -8.20 40.66 9.75
N VAL A 183 -7.75 40.89 8.53
CA VAL A 183 -6.37 41.30 8.22
C VAL A 183 -6.38 42.71 7.64
N VAL A 184 -5.62 43.62 8.23
CA VAL A 184 -5.54 45.02 7.76
C VAL A 184 -4.67 45.07 6.50
N LEU A 185 -5.10 45.80 5.47
CA LEU A 185 -4.26 46.01 4.28
C LEU A 185 -3.04 46.87 4.64
N PRO A 186 -1.82 46.43 4.29
CA PRO A 186 -0.64 47.27 4.45
C PRO A 186 -0.75 48.53 3.56
N ALA A 187 -0.38 49.68 4.11
CA ALA A 187 -0.38 50.94 3.36
C ALA A 187 0.69 50.91 2.25
N GLY A 188 0.30 51.12 1.00
CA GLY A 188 1.25 51.39 -0.08
C GLY A 188 0.94 50.78 -1.45
N ASP A 189 0.18 49.68 -1.54
CA ASP A 189 -0.03 48.97 -2.81
C ASP A 189 -1.49 48.62 -3.09
N LYS A 190 -1.89 48.68 -4.37
CA LYS A 190 -3.19 48.17 -4.84
C LYS A 190 -3.12 46.65 -4.92
N LEU A 191 -3.40 45.98 -3.81
CA LEU A 191 -3.39 44.53 -3.70
C LEU A 191 -4.70 43.92 -4.21
N THR A 192 -4.63 42.72 -4.78
CA THR A 192 -5.82 41.97 -5.18
C THR A 192 -6.57 41.41 -3.98
N LYS A 193 -7.83 41.00 -4.21
CA LYS A 193 -8.75 40.57 -3.15
C LYS A 193 -8.47 39.16 -2.61
N THR A 194 -7.68 38.35 -3.33
CA THR A 194 -7.45 36.93 -2.99
C THR A 194 -6.07 36.77 -2.39
N TRP A 195 -6.03 36.37 -1.12
CA TRP A 195 -4.81 36.21 -0.33
C TRP A 195 -4.65 34.73 0.02
N PHE A 196 -3.72 34.06 -0.64
CA PHE A 196 -3.47 32.63 -0.50
C PHE A 196 -2.66 32.33 0.76
N PRO A 197 -3.16 31.51 1.70
CA PRO A 197 -2.41 31.20 2.91
C PRO A 197 -1.25 30.24 2.60
N VAL A 198 -0.02 30.59 2.98
CA VAL A 198 1.19 29.79 2.67
C VAL A 198 1.20 28.43 3.39
N ARG A 199 0.48 28.32 4.51
CA ARG A 199 0.24 27.07 5.25
C ARG A 199 -1.27 26.95 5.51
N GLY A 200 -1.76 25.76 5.84
CA GLY A 200 -3.18 25.43 5.76
C GLY A 200 -4.16 26.17 6.69
N PHE A 201 -3.80 27.25 7.40
CA PHE A 201 -4.57 27.84 8.50
C PHE A 201 -5.96 28.40 8.14
N VAL A 202 -6.23 28.64 6.86
CA VAL A 202 -7.56 28.96 6.31
C VAL A 202 -7.86 27.92 5.22
N SER A 203 -9.08 27.38 5.18
CA SER A 203 -9.46 26.46 4.12
C SER A 203 -9.41 27.14 2.74
N PRO A 204 -9.13 26.38 1.68
CA PRO A 204 -9.23 26.87 0.31
C PRO A 204 -10.61 27.44 -0.04
N THR A 205 -11.69 26.83 0.47
CA THR A 205 -13.05 27.35 0.32
C THR A 205 -13.24 28.71 1.01
N ALA A 206 -12.70 28.90 2.21
CA ALA A 206 -12.72 30.21 2.89
C ALA A 206 -11.82 31.24 2.18
N THR A 207 -10.71 30.79 1.59
CA THR A 207 -9.82 31.60 0.76
C THR A 207 -10.54 32.11 -0.50
N ALA A 208 -11.41 31.31 -1.09
CA ALA A 208 -12.24 31.69 -2.23
C ALA A 208 -13.30 32.75 -1.87
N LYS A 209 -13.76 32.75 -0.62
CA LYS A 209 -14.87 33.59 -0.12
C LYS A 209 -14.41 34.84 0.62
N GLN A 210 -13.13 35.20 0.53
CA GLN A 210 -12.58 36.40 1.16
C GLN A 210 -13.32 37.66 0.72
N LYS A 211 -13.67 38.50 1.69
CA LYS A 211 -14.38 39.76 1.46
C LYS A 211 -13.48 40.92 1.85
N LEU A 212 -13.30 41.87 0.93
CA LEU A 212 -12.67 43.16 1.23
C LEU A 212 -13.75 44.10 1.79
N VAL A 213 -13.60 44.52 3.05
CA VAL A 213 -14.52 45.44 3.73
C VAL A 213 -13.73 46.68 4.17
N GLY A 214 -13.77 47.74 3.37
CA GLY A 214 -12.88 48.90 3.57
C GLY A 214 -11.42 48.50 3.35
N ASP A 215 -10.57 48.78 4.35
CA ASP A 215 -9.13 48.44 4.33
C ASP A 215 -8.81 47.15 5.09
N THR A 216 -9.78 46.22 5.20
CA THR A 216 -9.54 44.91 5.80
C THR A 216 -10.03 43.76 4.92
N ILE A 217 -9.23 42.69 4.86
CA ILE A 217 -9.64 41.39 4.33
C ILE A 217 -10.29 40.62 5.46
N VAL A 218 -11.56 40.25 5.27
CA VAL A 218 -12.33 39.43 6.19
C VAL A 218 -12.45 38.02 5.62
N ILE A 219 -12.07 37.05 6.43
CA ILE A 219 -12.07 35.63 6.10
C ILE A 219 -12.92 34.88 7.12
N GLU A 220 -13.92 34.15 6.66
CA GLU A 220 -14.74 33.29 7.52
C GLU A 220 -13.92 32.05 7.94
N LEU A 221 -13.81 31.80 9.25
CA LEU A 221 -13.05 30.70 9.85
C LEU A 221 -13.92 29.46 10.12
N ALA A 222 -15.09 29.35 9.49
CA ALA A 222 -16.01 28.23 9.68
C ALA A 222 -15.34 26.86 9.43
N ASP A 223 -14.37 26.83 8.50
CA ASP A 223 -13.57 25.65 8.12
C ASP A 223 -12.06 25.88 8.40
N ALA A 224 -11.70 26.70 9.37
CA ALA A 224 -10.28 26.91 9.71
C ALA A 224 -9.63 25.62 10.22
N THR A 225 -8.44 25.30 9.73
CA THR A 225 -7.73 24.05 10.09
C THR A 225 -7.00 24.15 11.42
N GLU A 226 -6.88 25.36 11.98
CA GLU A 226 -6.25 25.62 13.28
C GLU A 226 -6.89 26.81 14.01
N THR A 227 -6.66 26.88 15.31
CA THR A 227 -7.06 28.02 16.15
C THR A 227 -6.10 29.19 15.97
N LEU A 228 -6.58 30.27 15.37
CA LEU A 228 -5.84 31.51 15.12
C LEU A 228 -5.93 32.44 16.33
N ASP A 229 -5.09 32.20 17.35
CA ASP A 229 -5.07 32.98 18.61
C ASP A 229 -3.86 33.91 18.75
N SER A 230 -2.69 33.50 18.23
CA SER A 230 -1.49 34.32 18.13
C SER A 230 -0.53 33.78 17.05
N GLY A 231 0.37 34.63 16.55
CA GLY A 231 1.45 34.21 15.64
C GLY A 231 1.47 34.91 14.29
N ASP A 232 2.38 34.46 13.44
CA ASP A 232 2.60 35.02 12.11
C ASP A 232 1.75 34.27 11.06
N LEU A 233 0.88 35.00 10.37
CA LEU A 233 0.12 34.51 9.23
C LEU A 233 0.76 35.04 7.95
N ILE A 234 1.18 34.13 7.08
CA ILE A 234 1.84 34.49 5.83
C ILE A 234 0.88 34.24 4.68
N PHE A 235 0.64 35.28 3.90
CA PHE A 235 -0.20 35.23 2.71
C PHE A 235 0.58 35.57 1.43
N THR A 236 0.36 34.73 0.44
CA THR A 236 0.42 34.90 -1.02
C THR A 236 -0.54 35.91 -1.63
N THR A 237 -0.21 37.11 -2.12
CA THR A 237 -1.19 37.85 -2.95
C THR A 237 -0.58 38.51 -4.18
N ARG A 238 -1.45 38.86 -5.13
CA ARG A 238 -1.07 39.56 -6.36
C ARG A 238 -1.16 41.06 -6.18
N SER A 239 -0.14 41.79 -6.62
CA SER A 239 -0.11 43.24 -6.74
C SER A 239 -0.65 43.68 -8.11
N ALA A 240 -1.10 44.93 -8.22
CA ALA A 240 -1.72 45.49 -9.42
C ALA A 240 -0.79 45.54 -10.66
N ASP A 241 0.52 45.56 -10.43
CA ASP A 241 1.58 45.46 -11.46
C ASP A 241 1.79 44.01 -11.95
N GLY A 242 1.06 43.05 -11.39
CA GLY A 242 1.07 41.63 -11.76
C GLY A 242 1.96 40.77 -10.85
N GLY A 243 2.74 41.40 -9.96
CA GLY A 243 3.66 40.78 -8.98
C GLY A 243 3.03 39.97 -7.89
N PHE A 244 3.84 39.09 -7.29
CA PHE A 244 3.44 38.41 -6.07
C PHE A 244 4.16 39.04 -4.87
N VAL A 245 3.38 39.35 -3.84
CA VAL A 245 3.83 40.00 -2.60
C VAL A 245 3.46 39.10 -1.44
N ASP A 246 4.41 38.92 -0.51
CA ASP A 246 4.16 38.17 0.71
C ASP A 246 3.74 39.11 1.83
N ILE A 247 2.61 38.79 2.46
CA ILE A 247 2.06 39.58 3.56
C ILE A 247 2.23 38.79 4.83
N LYS A 248 3.02 39.34 5.76
CA LYS A 248 3.18 38.85 7.12
C LYS A 248 2.19 39.58 8.02
N ALA A 249 1.05 38.97 8.31
CA ALA A 249 0.09 39.50 9.25
C ALA A 249 0.37 38.96 10.66
N VAL A 250 0.67 39.84 11.60
CA VAL A 250 0.89 39.50 13.01
C VAL A 250 -0.46 39.54 13.73
N LEU A 251 -0.88 38.40 14.28
CA LEU A 251 -2.15 38.30 14.98
C LEU A 251 -2.04 38.93 16.38
N GLY A 252 -2.74 40.06 16.58
CA GLY A 252 -2.75 40.82 17.83
C GLY A 252 -3.89 40.42 18.76
N ALA A 253 -3.62 40.38 20.08
CA ALA A 253 -4.60 40.05 21.11
C ALA A 253 -5.79 41.03 21.09
N ALA A 254 -7.01 40.51 20.94
CA ALA A 254 -8.23 41.27 21.14
C ALA A 254 -8.35 41.73 22.63
N PRO A 255 -8.91 42.92 22.91
CA PRO A 255 -9.04 43.44 24.27
C PRO A 255 -9.95 42.56 25.15
N SER A 256 -9.55 42.45 26.41
CA SER A 256 -9.80 41.37 27.37
C SER A 256 -11.11 41.45 28.18
N LYS A 257 -11.51 40.31 28.76
CA LYS A 257 -12.20 40.22 30.06
C LYS A 257 -11.60 39.03 30.88
N PRO A 258 -11.44 39.10 32.22
CA PRO A 258 -10.38 38.38 32.93
C PRO A 258 -10.74 37.04 33.62
N ALA A 259 -9.75 36.13 33.55
CA ALA A 259 -9.32 35.04 34.47
C ALA A 259 -10.19 33.76 34.64
N PRO A 260 -9.58 32.57 34.88
CA PRO A 260 -8.22 32.30 35.40
C PRO A 260 -7.28 31.39 34.55
N THR A 261 -6.04 31.31 35.03
CA THR A 261 -4.73 30.82 34.51
C THR A 261 -4.64 29.33 34.09
N PRO A 262 -3.56 28.88 33.41
CA PRO A 262 -3.62 28.23 32.11
C PRO A 262 -3.46 26.70 32.20
N SER A 263 -4.28 25.98 31.44
CA SER A 263 -4.03 24.57 31.11
C SER A 263 -3.44 24.51 29.69
N ALA A 264 -2.36 23.74 29.53
CA ALA A 264 -1.57 23.65 28.31
C ALA A 264 -2.40 23.30 27.04
N PRO A 265 -2.00 23.76 25.84
CA PRO A 265 -2.80 23.60 24.64
C PRO A 265 -2.83 22.14 24.15
N THR A 266 -4.04 21.57 24.18
CA THR A 266 -4.38 20.29 23.55
C THR A 266 -4.47 20.49 22.03
N LYS A 267 -3.46 20.00 21.29
CA LYS A 267 -3.49 19.80 19.83
C LYS A 267 -4.76 19.06 19.40
N ALA A 268 -5.47 19.57 18.39
CA ALA A 268 -6.65 18.95 17.78
C ALA A 268 -6.29 17.71 16.94
N ALA A 269 -7.21 16.74 16.83
CA ALA A 269 -7.04 15.53 16.03
C ALA A 269 -7.24 15.80 14.54
N GLY A 270 -6.35 15.25 13.71
CA GLY A 270 -6.42 15.25 12.25
C GLY A 270 -5.07 14.96 11.59
N ASP A 271 -3.98 15.40 12.23
CA ASP A 271 -2.61 15.14 11.77
C ASP A 271 -2.13 13.78 12.26
N TRP A 272 -2.09 12.80 11.35
CA TRP A 272 -1.41 11.53 11.58
C TRP A 272 0.08 11.78 11.82
N GLN A 273 0.57 11.41 12.99
CA GLN A 273 1.98 11.48 13.31
C GLN A 273 2.62 10.09 13.19
N PRO A 274 3.89 9.98 12.75
CA PRO A 274 4.64 8.74 12.87
C PRO A 274 4.64 8.28 14.33
N TRP A 275 4.29 7.01 14.55
CA TRP A 275 4.28 6.43 15.88
C TRP A 275 5.70 6.15 16.36
N THR A 276 6.02 6.59 17.57
CA THR A 276 7.15 6.10 18.36
C THR A 276 6.71 5.94 19.83
N PRO A 277 7.39 5.10 20.63
CA PRO A 277 7.08 4.93 22.05
C PRO A 277 7.10 6.25 22.82
N GLU A 278 8.00 7.17 22.46
CA GLU A 278 8.17 8.47 23.11
C GLU A 278 6.99 9.41 22.82
N VAL A 279 6.52 9.44 21.56
CA VAL A 279 5.36 10.26 21.16
C VAL A 279 4.08 9.74 21.82
N GLN A 280 3.89 8.41 21.86
CA GLN A 280 2.76 7.78 22.56
C GLN A 280 2.80 8.10 24.06
N ALA A 281 3.94 7.89 24.71
CA ALA A 281 4.10 8.13 26.14
C ALA A 281 3.84 9.60 26.50
N LYS A 282 4.39 10.53 25.70
CA LYS A 282 4.17 11.96 25.88
C LYS A 282 2.68 12.32 25.80
N ALA A 283 1.97 11.85 24.78
CA ALA A 283 0.54 12.13 24.62
C ALA A 283 -0.30 11.57 25.79
N LEU A 284 0.06 10.39 26.30
CA LEU A 284 -0.59 9.79 27.47
C LEU A 284 -0.31 10.58 28.76
N THR A 285 0.93 11.05 28.98
CA THR A 285 1.27 11.89 30.14
C THR A 285 0.55 13.24 30.11
N GLU A 286 0.22 13.75 28.93
CA GLU A 286 -0.62 14.95 28.74
C GLU A 286 -2.12 14.68 28.98
N GLY A 287 -2.51 13.46 29.33
CA GLY A 287 -3.90 13.07 29.60
C GLY A 287 -4.77 12.90 28.34
N LYS A 288 -4.17 12.91 27.15
CA LYS A 288 -4.89 12.79 25.88
C LYS A 288 -5.26 11.33 25.59
N ILE A 289 -6.31 11.15 24.79
CA ILE A 289 -6.62 9.85 24.18
C ILE A 289 -5.70 9.69 22.99
N VAL A 290 -5.03 8.54 22.89
CA VAL A 290 -4.16 8.21 21.75
C VAL A 290 -4.82 7.12 20.93
N TYR A 291 -4.88 7.27 19.61
CA TYR A 291 -5.25 6.21 18.68
C TYR A 291 -4.01 5.80 17.90
N VAL A 292 -3.70 4.51 17.87
CA VAL A 292 -2.57 3.96 17.11
C VAL A 292 -3.08 3.00 16.05
N ASP A 293 -2.78 3.30 14.78
CA ASP A 293 -2.98 2.41 13.63
C ASP A 293 -1.65 1.72 13.29
N PHE A 294 -1.54 0.45 13.65
CA PHE A 294 -0.46 -0.43 13.20
C PHE A 294 -0.82 -1.00 11.82
N THR A 295 -0.16 -0.48 10.78
CA THR A 295 -0.51 -0.68 9.37
C THR A 295 0.72 -1.06 8.53
N ALA A 296 0.51 -1.56 7.30
CA ALA A 296 1.54 -1.69 6.28
C ALA A 296 0.96 -1.52 4.87
N ARG A 297 1.79 -1.15 3.89
CA ARG A 297 1.41 -1.06 2.47
C ARG A 297 0.97 -2.40 1.88
N TRP A 298 1.66 -3.50 2.21
CA TRP A 298 1.34 -4.86 1.74
C TRP A 298 0.09 -5.47 2.41
N CYS A 299 -0.43 -4.85 3.47
CA CYS A 299 -1.56 -5.34 4.23
C CYS A 299 -2.88 -4.84 3.62
N ALA A 300 -3.57 -5.71 2.88
CA ALA A 300 -4.84 -5.37 2.22
C ALA A 300 -5.91 -4.88 3.20
N THR A 301 -6.11 -5.59 4.32
CA THR A 301 -7.08 -5.19 5.36
C THR A 301 -6.73 -3.82 5.95
N CYS A 302 -5.44 -3.53 6.14
CA CYS A 302 -4.99 -2.22 6.60
C CYS A 302 -5.37 -1.10 5.61
N GLN A 303 -5.20 -1.33 4.30
CA GLN A 303 -5.60 -0.35 3.27
C GLN A 303 -7.12 -0.13 3.23
N VAL A 304 -7.91 -1.18 3.48
CA VAL A 304 -9.38 -1.08 3.55
C VAL A 304 -9.81 -0.31 4.80
N ASN A 305 -9.24 -0.62 5.97
CA ASN A 305 -9.54 0.04 7.23
C ASN A 305 -9.31 1.55 7.17
N LYS A 306 -8.39 2.02 6.30
CA LYS A 306 -8.15 3.46 6.15
C LYS A 306 -9.37 4.27 5.77
N ARG A 307 -10.28 3.65 5.02
CA ARG A 307 -11.52 4.28 4.59
C ARG A 307 -12.48 4.56 5.75
N VAL A 308 -12.29 3.90 6.90
CA VAL A 308 -13.21 3.99 8.05
C VAL A 308 -12.96 5.26 8.85
N TYR A 309 -11.70 5.56 9.16
CA TYR A 309 -11.35 6.78 9.90
C TYR A 309 -11.30 8.03 9.02
N THR A 310 -11.47 7.89 7.70
CA THR A 310 -11.73 9.01 6.76
C THR A 310 -13.22 9.27 6.55
N GLN A 311 -14.13 8.51 7.17
CA GLN A 311 -15.58 8.80 7.11
C GLN A 311 -15.88 10.08 7.91
N ASP A 312 -16.75 10.95 7.39
CA ASP A 312 -17.01 12.27 7.97
C ASP A 312 -17.46 12.23 9.43
N ASP A 313 -18.30 11.26 9.81
CA ASP A 313 -18.82 11.08 11.16
C ASP A 313 -17.73 10.59 12.14
N VAL A 314 -16.92 9.63 11.71
CA VAL A 314 -15.79 9.09 12.48
C VAL A 314 -14.70 10.14 12.65
N ALA A 315 -14.29 10.80 11.56
CA ALA A 315 -13.28 11.84 11.57
C ALA A 315 -13.69 13.00 12.50
N LYS A 316 -14.93 13.49 12.39
CA LYS A 316 -15.47 14.53 13.28
C LYS A 316 -15.43 14.10 14.74
N ALA A 317 -15.84 12.87 15.05
CA ALA A 317 -15.85 12.39 16.43
C ALA A 317 -14.44 12.29 17.03
N LEU A 318 -13.47 11.77 16.27
CA LEU A 318 -12.06 11.69 16.68
C LEU A 318 -11.47 13.09 16.94
N THR A 319 -11.77 14.06 16.07
CA THR A 319 -11.37 15.46 16.22
C THR A 319 -12.02 16.13 17.43
N GLN A 320 -13.32 15.96 17.62
CA GLN A 320 -14.05 16.52 18.76
C GLN A 320 -13.55 15.96 20.10
N ALA A 321 -13.13 14.70 20.14
CA ALA A 321 -12.57 14.08 21.33
C ALA A 321 -11.09 14.40 21.56
N GLY A 322 -10.44 15.15 20.65
CA GLY A 322 -9.02 15.55 20.78
C GLY A 322 -8.06 14.35 20.76
N VAL A 323 -8.37 13.33 19.97
CA VAL A 323 -7.57 12.10 19.88
C VAL A 323 -6.23 12.37 19.19
N VAL A 324 -5.12 11.90 19.77
CA VAL A 324 -3.82 11.93 19.10
C VAL A 324 -3.72 10.73 18.16
N MET A 325 -3.71 10.98 16.86
CA MET A 325 -3.65 9.94 15.81
C MET A 325 -2.21 9.59 15.47
N LEU A 326 -1.79 8.36 15.75
CA LEU A 326 -0.43 7.85 15.50
C LEU A 326 -0.45 6.69 14.51
N LYS A 327 0.46 6.71 13.54
CA LYS A 327 0.62 5.66 12.52
C LYS A 327 1.91 4.88 12.75
N ALA A 328 1.79 3.61 13.10
CA ALA A 328 2.91 2.67 13.18
C ALA A 328 3.04 1.94 11.83
N ASP A 329 3.92 2.43 10.95
CA ASP A 329 4.12 1.86 9.61
C ASP A 329 5.07 0.67 9.65
N TRP A 330 4.50 -0.54 9.65
CA TRP A 330 5.20 -1.83 9.65
C TRP A 330 5.35 -2.41 8.24
N THR A 331 5.40 -1.56 7.21
CA THR A 331 5.68 -1.99 5.83
C THR A 331 7.03 -2.70 5.73
N LYS A 332 8.04 -2.16 6.41
CA LYS A 332 9.33 -2.82 6.65
C LYS A 332 9.34 -3.31 8.09
N LYS A 333 9.85 -4.53 8.31
CA LYS A 333 9.87 -5.14 9.65
C LYS A 333 10.69 -4.27 10.60
N ASP A 334 10.00 -3.66 11.56
CA ASP A 334 10.59 -2.85 12.62
C ASP A 334 10.49 -3.61 13.96
N ALA A 335 11.62 -3.71 14.67
CA ALA A 335 11.71 -4.45 15.94
C ALA A 335 11.03 -3.73 17.13
N ILE A 336 10.97 -2.40 17.10
CA ILE A 336 10.27 -1.57 18.09
C ILE A 336 8.77 -1.78 17.94
N ILE A 337 8.25 -1.70 16.70
CA ILE A 337 6.83 -1.97 16.42
C ILE A 337 6.48 -3.42 16.76
N ALA A 338 7.33 -4.39 16.41
CA ALA A 338 7.10 -5.81 16.73
C ALA A 338 7.01 -6.06 18.25
N ASN A 339 7.89 -5.44 19.05
CA ASN A 339 7.86 -5.54 20.50
C ASN A 339 6.59 -4.87 21.09
N GLU A 340 6.15 -3.75 20.52
CA GLU A 340 4.93 -3.08 20.95
C GLU A 340 3.68 -3.91 20.64
N LEU A 341 3.57 -4.47 19.43
CA LEU A 341 2.50 -5.42 19.07
C LEU A 341 2.41 -6.58 20.06
N GLY A 342 3.57 -7.10 20.49
CA GLY A 342 3.69 -8.17 21.49
C GLY A 342 3.06 -7.82 22.84
N LYS A 343 3.08 -6.54 23.25
CA LYS A 343 2.43 -6.07 24.49
C LYS A 343 0.90 -6.22 24.43
N TYR A 344 0.31 -6.06 23.25
CA TYR A 344 -1.12 -6.28 23.01
C TYR A 344 -1.46 -7.75 22.74
N GLY A 345 -0.51 -8.66 22.89
CA GLY A 345 -0.69 -10.08 22.54
C GLY A 345 -0.84 -10.32 21.04
N ARG A 346 -0.49 -9.33 20.20
CA ARG A 346 -0.58 -9.39 18.75
C ARG A 346 0.79 -9.70 18.16
N THR A 347 0.77 -10.45 17.08
CA THR A 347 1.97 -10.91 16.37
C THR A 347 2.03 -10.36 14.94
N GLY A 348 1.01 -9.57 14.57
CA GLY A 348 0.80 -9.05 13.24
C GLY A 348 -0.09 -7.80 13.22
N ILE A 349 -0.30 -7.30 12.01
CA ILE A 349 -1.17 -6.17 11.67
C ILE A 349 -2.34 -6.68 10.79
N PRO A 350 -3.47 -5.96 10.68
CA PRO A 350 -3.78 -4.67 11.29
C PRO A 350 -4.00 -4.76 12.80
N LEU A 351 -3.58 -3.72 13.53
CA LEU A 351 -4.01 -3.51 14.93
C LEU A 351 -4.39 -2.03 15.08
N ASN A 352 -5.61 -1.79 15.54
CA ASN A 352 -6.08 -0.46 15.91
C ASN A 352 -6.34 -0.45 17.41
N VAL A 353 -5.79 0.54 18.12
CA VAL A 353 -5.92 0.62 19.58
C VAL A 353 -6.11 2.06 20.05
N PHE A 354 -7.06 2.25 20.96
CA PHE A 354 -7.16 3.46 21.75
C PHE A 354 -6.47 3.27 23.10
N LEU A 355 -5.72 4.28 23.52
CA LEU A 355 -4.97 4.30 24.78
C LEU A 355 -5.36 5.56 25.57
N LYS A 356 -5.54 5.39 26.89
CA LYS A 356 -5.76 6.49 27.83
C LYS A 356 -5.15 6.14 29.18
N THR A 357 -4.53 7.12 29.82
CA THR A 357 -3.84 6.92 31.11
C THR A 357 -4.80 6.41 32.19
N GLY A 358 -4.39 5.37 32.91
CA GLY A 358 -5.18 4.74 33.97
C GLY A 358 -6.26 3.77 33.49
N GLN A 359 -6.33 3.47 32.19
CA GLN A 359 -7.27 2.51 31.62
C GLN A 359 -6.56 1.39 30.86
N PRO A 360 -7.16 0.19 30.78
CA PRO A 360 -6.66 -0.85 29.88
C PRO A 360 -6.75 -0.38 28.41
N PRO A 361 -5.83 -0.82 27.52
CA PRO A 361 -5.90 -0.55 26.10
C PRO A 361 -7.23 -1.01 25.50
N ALA A 362 -7.88 -0.13 24.74
CA ALA A 362 -9.10 -0.41 24.01
C ALA A 362 -8.71 -0.92 22.62
N ILE A 363 -8.62 -2.24 22.49
CA ILE A 363 -8.23 -2.93 21.25
C ILE A 363 -9.46 -3.09 20.36
N LEU A 364 -9.36 -2.63 19.11
CA LEU A 364 -10.41 -2.74 18.10
C LEU A 364 -10.20 -4.00 17.25
N SER A 365 -11.25 -4.37 16.52
CA SER A 365 -11.25 -5.51 15.61
C SER A 365 -10.29 -5.31 14.42
N GLU A 366 -9.87 -6.43 13.81
CA GLU A 366 -9.00 -6.41 12.63
C GLU A 366 -9.71 -5.84 11.39
N ALA A 367 -11.03 -6.02 11.29
CA ALA A 367 -11.87 -5.50 10.23
C ALA A 367 -12.68 -4.31 10.76
N LEU A 368 -12.10 -3.12 10.63
CA LEU A 368 -12.59 -1.94 11.31
C LEU A 368 -13.94 -1.48 10.74
N THR A 369 -14.85 -1.02 11.60
CA THR A 369 -16.10 -0.37 11.19
C THR A 369 -16.25 0.99 11.87
N GLY A 370 -16.94 1.94 11.22
CA GLY A 370 -17.11 3.29 11.78
C GLY A 370 -17.84 3.27 13.11
N THR A 371 -18.87 2.42 13.23
CA THR A 371 -19.61 2.18 14.48
C THR A 371 -18.72 1.69 15.61
N GLU A 372 -17.75 0.83 15.31
CA GLU A 372 -16.80 0.32 16.30
C GLU A 372 -15.83 1.39 16.78
N VAL A 373 -15.32 2.22 15.86
CA VAL A 373 -14.43 3.34 16.23
C VAL A 373 -15.17 4.32 17.13
N LEU A 374 -16.41 4.66 16.79
CA LEU A 374 -17.25 5.57 17.58
C LEU A 374 -17.59 4.99 18.96
N SER A 375 -17.94 3.71 19.03
CA SER A 375 -18.27 3.05 20.30
C SER A 375 -17.03 2.94 21.21
N ALA A 376 -15.88 2.54 20.66
CA ALA A 376 -14.61 2.48 21.36
C ALA A 376 -14.20 3.85 21.91
N LEU A 377 -14.29 4.89 21.06
CA LEU A 377 -13.98 6.26 21.46
C LEU A 377 -14.88 6.73 22.60
N SER A 378 -16.18 6.44 22.53
CA SER A 378 -17.14 6.83 23.57
C SER A 378 -16.83 6.15 24.91
N ALA A 379 -16.46 4.86 24.90
CA ALA A 379 -16.12 4.09 26.09
C ALA A 379 -14.82 4.61 26.76
N VAL A 380 -13.76 4.81 25.97
CA VAL A 380 -12.47 5.34 26.44
C VAL A 380 -12.62 6.77 26.96
N SER A 381 -13.41 7.59 26.28
CA SER A 381 -13.74 8.94 26.72
C SER A 381 -14.44 8.91 28.08
N ALA A 382 -15.39 8.00 28.27
CA ALA A 382 -16.18 7.82 29.49
C ALA A 382 -15.45 7.10 30.64
N GLY A 383 -14.19 6.70 30.49
CA GLY A 383 -13.48 6.01 31.57
C GLY A 383 -13.72 4.51 31.65
N LYS A 384 -14.43 3.93 30.67
CA LYS A 384 -14.88 2.54 30.70
C LYS A 384 -13.94 1.66 29.88
N PRO A 385 -13.62 0.45 30.37
CA PRO A 385 -12.90 -0.51 29.55
C PRO A 385 -13.72 -0.80 28.30
N TYR A 386 -13.07 -0.70 27.14
CA TYR A 386 -13.62 -1.15 25.88
C TYR A 386 -12.94 -2.45 25.50
N GLN A 387 -13.74 -3.47 25.29
CA GLN A 387 -13.37 -4.62 24.50
C GLN A 387 -14.20 -4.49 23.23
N ALA A 388 -13.58 -4.65 22.06
CA ALA A 388 -14.36 -4.87 20.87
C ALA A 388 -15.41 -5.92 21.18
N GLU A 389 -16.66 -5.70 20.78
CA GLU A 389 -17.52 -6.83 20.53
C GLU A 389 -16.81 -7.61 19.41
N THR A 390 -15.89 -8.51 19.79
CA THR A 390 -15.82 -9.77 19.08
C THR A 390 -17.26 -10.18 19.09
N THR A 391 -17.94 -10.06 17.94
CA THR A 391 -19.24 -10.66 17.76
C THR A 391 -19.06 -12.00 18.42
N THR A 392 -19.75 -12.24 19.53
CA THR A 392 -19.67 -13.51 20.23
C THR A 392 -20.46 -14.46 19.36
N HIS A 393 -20.00 -14.64 18.13
CA HIS A 393 -20.09 -15.84 17.37
C HIS A 393 -19.65 -16.87 18.37
N SER A 394 -20.66 -17.51 18.96
CA SER A 394 -20.49 -18.66 19.83
C SER A 394 -19.40 -19.53 19.23
N PHE A 395 -18.58 -20.17 20.05
CA PHE A 395 -17.52 -21.07 19.56
C PHE A 395 -18.00 -21.98 18.41
N VAL A 396 -19.29 -22.37 18.46
CA VAL A 396 -20.02 -23.06 17.39
C VAL A 396 -19.99 -22.35 16.04
N ILE A 397 -20.26 -21.05 15.95
CA ILE A 397 -20.21 -20.28 14.71
C ILE A 397 -18.79 -20.25 14.15
N TRP A 398 -17.77 -20.09 14.99
CA TRP A 398 -16.38 -20.20 14.53
C TRP A 398 -16.02 -21.60 14.04
N MET A 399 -16.56 -22.67 14.64
CA MET A 399 -16.44 -24.02 14.09
C MET A 399 -17.14 -24.15 12.73
N LEU A 400 -18.34 -23.58 12.57
CA LEU A 400 -19.05 -23.59 11.29
C LEU A 400 -18.30 -22.81 10.21
N LEU A 401 -17.72 -21.66 10.54
CA LEU A 401 -16.87 -20.88 9.64
C LEU A 401 -15.57 -21.62 9.31
N ALA A 402 -14.95 -22.29 10.28
CA ALA A 402 -13.77 -23.13 10.07
C ALA A 402 -14.07 -24.29 9.12
N PHE A 403 -15.21 -24.94 9.31
CA PHE A 403 -15.69 -26.02 8.44
C PHE A 403 -15.98 -25.51 7.03
N GLY A 404 -16.71 -24.41 6.91
CA GLY A 404 -16.99 -23.75 5.63
C GLY A 404 -15.72 -23.27 4.92
N GLY A 405 -14.77 -22.72 5.66
CA GLY A 405 -13.45 -22.34 5.17
C GLY A 405 -12.67 -23.54 4.64
N GLY A 406 -12.69 -24.67 5.36
CA GLY A 406 -12.13 -25.95 4.91
C GLY A 406 -12.75 -26.42 3.58
N ILE A 407 -14.08 -26.35 3.44
CA ILE A 407 -14.76 -26.66 2.18
C ILE A 407 -14.29 -25.71 1.07
N LEU A 408 -14.22 -24.41 1.36
CA LEU A 408 -13.79 -23.38 0.42
C LEU A 408 -12.36 -23.59 -0.10
N LEU A 409 -11.47 -24.23 0.69
CA LEU A 409 -10.11 -24.58 0.24
C LEU A 409 -10.10 -25.45 -1.03
N ASN A 410 -11.15 -26.25 -1.25
CA ASN A 410 -11.27 -27.06 -2.46
C ASN A 410 -11.62 -26.24 -3.72
N LEU A 411 -12.18 -25.04 -3.54
CA LEU A 411 -12.52 -24.13 -4.64
C LEU A 411 -11.32 -23.24 -5.03
N MET A 412 -10.25 -23.22 -4.21
CA MET A 412 -9.09 -22.39 -4.51
C MET A 412 -8.32 -22.92 -5.74
N PRO A 413 -7.88 -22.03 -6.65
CA PRO A 413 -7.24 -22.42 -7.91
C PRO A 413 -6.00 -23.33 -7.76
N CYS A 414 -5.26 -23.25 -6.65
CA CYS A 414 -4.07 -24.09 -6.42
C CYS A 414 -4.39 -25.55 -6.04
N VAL A 415 -5.57 -25.83 -5.51
CA VAL A 415 -5.97 -27.18 -5.06
C VAL A 415 -6.67 -27.95 -6.19
N PHE A 416 -7.25 -27.21 -7.14
CA PHE A 416 -7.92 -27.73 -8.32
C PHE A 416 -7.11 -28.78 -9.12
N PRO A 417 -5.79 -28.59 -9.41
CA PRO A 417 -5.02 -29.59 -10.15
C PRO A 417 -4.99 -30.97 -9.46
N MET A 418 -4.94 -30.99 -8.12
CA MET A 418 -4.90 -32.23 -7.34
C MET A 418 -6.27 -32.92 -7.31
N ILE A 419 -7.35 -32.14 -7.20
CA ILE A 419 -8.73 -32.66 -7.24
C ILE A 419 -9.01 -33.32 -8.61
N GLY A 420 -8.63 -32.66 -9.71
CA GLY A 420 -8.85 -33.18 -11.06
C GLY A 420 -8.17 -34.53 -11.31
N LEU A 421 -6.91 -34.68 -10.89
CA LEU A 421 -6.16 -35.94 -10.98
C LEU A 421 -6.82 -37.07 -10.17
N LYS A 422 -7.40 -36.74 -9.02
CA LYS A 422 -8.02 -37.74 -8.14
C LYS A 422 -9.43 -38.13 -8.56
N VAL A 423 -10.20 -37.19 -9.12
CA VAL A 423 -11.49 -37.50 -9.78
C VAL A 423 -11.29 -38.48 -10.94
N LEU A 424 -10.20 -38.33 -11.71
CA LEU A 424 -9.80 -39.29 -12.75
C LEU A 424 -9.38 -40.65 -12.15
N GLY A 425 -8.73 -40.66 -10.99
CA GLY A 425 -8.45 -41.87 -10.21
C GLY A 425 -9.71 -42.63 -9.79
N PHE A 426 -10.74 -41.92 -9.31
CA PHE A 426 -12.04 -42.53 -8.99
C PHE A 426 -12.75 -43.11 -10.20
N ALA A 427 -12.61 -42.50 -11.38
CA ALA A 427 -13.15 -43.05 -12.62
C ALA A 427 -12.51 -44.41 -12.97
N LYS A 428 -11.21 -44.60 -12.65
CA LYS A 428 -10.54 -45.91 -12.76
C LYS A 428 -10.95 -46.89 -11.64
N GLU A 429 -11.27 -46.39 -10.45
CA GLU A 429 -11.74 -47.19 -9.31
C GLU A 429 -13.25 -47.48 -9.32
N ALA A 430 -13.99 -47.01 -10.33
CA ALA A 430 -15.45 -47.17 -10.44
C ALA A 430 -15.94 -48.64 -10.51
N GLY A 431 -15.03 -49.61 -10.70
CA GLY A 431 -15.30 -51.06 -10.61
C GLY A 431 -14.75 -51.74 -9.33
N ALA A 432 -14.15 -51.00 -8.39
CA ALA A 432 -13.58 -51.53 -7.17
C ALA A 432 -14.64 -51.80 -6.08
N ALA A 433 -14.34 -52.73 -5.16
CA ALA A 433 -15.22 -53.02 -4.02
C ALA A 433 -15.47 -51.76 -3.18
N ARG A 434 -16.72 -51.52 -2.79
CA ARG A 434 -17.15 -50.33 -2.02
C ARG A 434 -16.31 -50.08 -0.77
N SER A 435 -15.86 -51.14 -0.10
CA SER A 435 -14.98 -51.07 1.07
C SER A 435 -13.61 -50.45 0.75
N LYS A 436 -13.06 -50.70 -0.45
CA LYS A 436 -11.79 -50.15 -0.90
C LYS A 436 -11.90 -48.66 -1.20
N VAL A 437 -12.98 -48.23 -1.86
CA VAL A 437 -13.26 -46.82 -2.16
C VAL A 437 -13.44 -46.00 -0.88
N ILE A 438 -14.18 -46.52 0.10
CA ILE A 438 -14.36 -45.86 1.41
C ILE A 438 -13.04 -45.82 2.20
N LEU A 439 -12.25 -46.90 2.19
CA LEU A 439 -10.94 -46.92 2.84
C LEU A 439 -9.99 -45.89 2.25
N ASN A 440 -9.94 -45.77 0.92
CA ASN A 440 -9.17 -44.72 0.24
C ASN A 440 -9.69 -43.32 0.62
N GLY A 441 -11.02 -43.17 0.71
CA GLY A 441 -11.74 -42.05 1.33
C GLY A 441 -11.14 -41.62 2.66
N LEU A 442 -11.15 -42.54 3.62
CA LEU A 442 -10.71 -42.33 5.00
C LEU A 442 -9.21 -42.08 5.10
N LEU A 443 -8.38 -42.79 4.32
CA LEU A 443 -6.92 -42.62 4.34
C LEU A 443 -6.49 -41.23 3.83
N TYR A 444 -7.13 -40.72 2.79
CA TYR A 444 -6.90 -39.36 2.33
C TYR A 444 -7.30 -38.34 3.40
N SER A 445 -8.50 -38.48 3.97
CA SER A 445 -9.00 -37.60 5.04
C SER A 445 -8.07 -37.63 6.26
N ALA A 446 -7.55 -38.81 6.62
CA ALA A 446 -6.56 -38.95 7.68
C ALA A 446 -5.27 -38.20 7.37
N GLY A 447 -4.79 -38.22 6.12
CA GLY A 447 -3.63 -37.45 5.68
C GLY A 447 -3.82 -35.94 5.79
N VAL A 448 -4.99 -35.44 5.39
CA VAL A 448 -5.37 -34.01 5.51
C VAL A 448 -5.45 -33.60 6.99
N ILE A 449 -6.19 -34.35 7.81
CA ILE A 449 -6.36 -34.06 9.25
C ILE A 449 -5.02 -34.14 9.98
N ALA A 450 -4.19 -35.16 9.71
CA ALA A 450 -2.86 -35.29 10.30
C ALA A 450 -1.96 -34.11 9.94
N SER A 451 -2.06 -33.57 8.73
CA SER A 451 -1.28 -32.40 8.30
C SER A 451 -1.70 -31.13 9.04
N PHE A 452 -3.01 -30.87 9.17
CA PHE A 452 -3.51 -29.72 9.92
C PHE A 452 -3.19 -29.84 11.42
N LEU A 453 -3.25 -31.04 12.00
CA LEU A 453 -2.86 -31.28 13.39
C LEU A 453 -1.36 -31.11 13.60
N ALA A 454 -0.52 -31.61 12.69
CA ALA A 454 0.92 -31.41 12.75
C ALA A 454 1.27 -29.92 12.69
N LEU A 455 0.60 -29.15 11.81
CA LEU A 455 0.74 -27.70 11.73
C LEU A 455 0.29 -27.02 13.03
N ALA A 456 -0.85 -27.42 13.60
CA ALA A 456 -1.34 -26.88 14.87
C ALA A 456 -0.36 -27.14 16.02
N LEU A 457 0.13 -28.37 16.16
CA LEU A 457 1.11 -28.75 17.18
C LEU A 457 2.43 -28.01 17.02
N LEU A 458 2.90 -27.82 15.77
CA LEU A 458 4.09 -27.02 15.49
C LEU A 458 3.90 -25.57 15.98
N ILE A 459 2.76 -24.94 15.67
CA ILE A 459 2.49 -23.56 16.08
C ILE A 459 2.35 -23.46 17.62
N ILE A 460 1.67 -24.41 18.25
CA ILE A 460 1.54 -24.46 19.72
C ILE A 460 2.92 -24.62 20.38
N GLY A 461 3.78 -25.48 19.82
CA GLY A 461 5.15 -25.67 20.28
C GLY A 461 5.98 -24.38 20.16
N LEU A 462 5.90 -23.68 19.02
CA LEU A 462 6.59 -22.41 18.82
C LEU A 462 6.09 -21.30 19.76
N LYS A 463 4.78 -21.27 20.09
CA LYS A 463 4.18 -20.35 21.07
C LYS A 463 4.77 -20.56 22.48
N SER A 464 5.04 -21.80 22.87
CA SER A 464 5.64 -22.10 24.18
C SER A 464 7.08 -21.59 24.33
N GLY A 465 7.78 -21.36 23.22
CA GLY A 465 9.14 -20.81 23.17
C GLY A 465 9.22 -19.28 23.24
N GLY A 466 8.12 -18.57 23.50
CA GLY A 466 8.09 -17.10 23.61
C GLY A 466 8.14 -16.36 22.26
N SER A 467 8.17 -17.08 21.13
CA SER A 467 8.11 -16.48 19.79
C SER A 467 6.68 -16.14 19.41
N SER A 468 6.39 -14.86 19.19
CA SER A 468 5.15 -14.36 18.58
C SER A 468 5.07 -14.72 17.09
N VAL A 469 4.66 -15.96 16.78
CA VAL A 469 4.46 -16.39 15.40
C VAL A 469 3.17 -15.79 14.85
N GLY A 470 3.28 -14.72 14.06
CA GLY A 470 2.18 -14.18 13.26
C GLY A 470 2.03 -14.93 11.94
N TRP A 471 0.81 -15.35 11.62
CA TRP A 471 0.51 -15.91 10.31
C TRP A 471 0.54 -14.79 9.27
N GLY A 472 1.36 -14.93 8.24
CA GLY A 472 1.60 -13.88 7.24
C GLY A 472 2.93 -13.15 7.40
N PHE A 473 3.71 -13.40 8.47
CA PHE A 473 5.11 -12.94 8.57
C PHE A 473 5.95 -13.38 7.35
N GLN A 474 5.60 -14.52 6.76
CA GLN A 474 6.25 -15.02 5.56
C GLN A 474 6.13 -14.04 4.37
N MET A 475 5.03 -13.29 4.26
CA MET A 475 4.82 -12.29 3.21
C MET A 475 5.65 -11.01 3.38
N GLN A 476 6.37 -10.86 4.50
CA GLN A 476 7.35 -9.79 4.69
C GLN A 476 8.74 -10.16 4.17
N SER A 477 8.99 -11.45 3.89
CA SER A 477 10.27 -11.90 3.34
C SER A 477 10.23 -11.84 1.81
N PRO A 478 11.08 -11.02 1.17
CA PRO A 478 11.14 -10.93 -0.29
C PRO A 478 11.36 -12.29 -0.96
N GLY A 479 12.17 -13.16 -0.35
CA GLY A 479 12.48 -14.49 -0.89
C GLY A 479 11.30 -15.45 -0.82
N PHE A 480 10.50 -15.38 0.24
CA PHE A 480 9.28 -16.20 0.34
C PHE A 480 8.21 -15.73 -0.66
N VAL A 481 8.03 -14.40 -0.80
CA VAL A 481 7.11 -13.82 -1.79
C VAL A 481 7.53 -14.20 -3.21
N LEU A 482 8.82 -14.07 -3.54
CA LEU A 482 9.38 -14.51 -4.82
C LEU A 482 9.14 -16.00 -5.07
N GLY A 483 9.45 -16.87 -4.09
CA GLY A 483 9.23 -18.31 -4.21
C GLY A 483 7.77 -18.67 -4.43
N THR A 484 6.86 -17.99 -3.73
CA THR A 484 5.42 -18.16 -3.94
C THR A 484 4.99 -17.68 -5.32
N CYS A 485 5.53 -16.55 -5.80
CA CYS A 485 5.27 -16.05 -7.15
C CYS A 485 5.70 -17.06 -8.23
N VAL A 486 6.91 -17.62 -8.12
CA VAL A 486 7.40 -18.69 -9.00
C VAL A 486 6.45 -19.89 -8.98
N LEU A 487 6.04 -20.34 -7.79
CA LEU A 487 5.10 -21.44 -7.65
C LEU A 487 3.76 -21.17 -8.35
N MET A 488 3.20 -19.96 -8.20
CA MET A 488 1.93 -19.59 -8.85
C MET A 488 2.04 -19.60 -10.38
N ILE A 489 3.16 -19.11 -10.94
CA ILE A 489 3.42 -19.19 -12.39
C ILE A 489 3.51 -20.64 -12.85
N VAL A 490 4.30 -21.48 -12.16
CA VAL A 490 4.49 -22.89 -12.52
C VAL A 490 3.18 -23.67 -12.46
N LEU A 491 2.38 -23.49 -11.40
CA LEU A 491 1.07 -24.12 -11.26
C LEU A 491 0.08 -23.58 -12.30
N GLY A 492 0.08 -22.27 -12.56
CA GLY A 492 -0.74 -21.66 -13.61
C GLY A 492 -0.44 -22.23 -14.99
N LEU A 493 0.83 -22.38 -15.35
CA LEU A 493 1.26 -22.98 -16.62
C LEU A 493 0.90 -24.46 -16.72
N SER A 494 0.99 -25.20 -15.61
CA SER A 494 0.52 -26.59 -15.54
C SER A 494 -1.00 -26.69 -15.78
N LEU A 495 -1.79 -25.80 -15.17
CA LEU A 495 -3.24 -25.72 -15.39
C LEU A 495 -3.61 -25.25 -16.81
N ALA A 496 -2.82 -24.37 -17.40
CA ALA A 496 -2.96 -23.94 -18.79
C ALA A 496 -2.62 -25.05 -19.81
N GLY A 497 -2.10 -26.20 -19.36
CA GLY A 497 -1.72 -27.32 -20.23
C GLY A 497 -0.40 -27.09 -20.97
N VAL A 498 0.41 -26.12 -20.54
CA VAL A 498 1.73 -25.82 -21.14
C VAL A 498 2.70 -26.98 -20.93
N PHE A 499 2.63 -27.62 -19.76
CA PHE A 499 3.31 -28.86 -19.44
C PHE A 499 2.49 -29.62 -18.40
N GLU A 500 2.65 -30.94 -18.34
CA GLU A 500 2.04 -31.74 -17.28
C GLU A 500 3.10 -32.12 -16.24
N ILE A 501 2.75 -32.01 -14.96
CA ILE A 501 3.60 -32.47 -13.85
C ILE A 501 3.57 -34.01 -13.88
N GLY A 502 4.48 -34.60 -14.66
CA GLY A 502 4.51 -36.04 -14.93
C GLY A 502 4.83 -36.91 -13.72
N VAL A 503 4.04 -37.98 -13.55
CA VAL A 503 4.20 -39.33 -12.95
C VAL A 503 5.07 -39.55 -11.67
N GLY A 504 6.13 -38.80 -11.39
CA GLY A 504 6.92 -38.93 -10.15
C GLY A 504 6.25 -38.28 -8.94
N LEU A 505 5.93 -36.99 -9.02
CA LEU A 505 4.98 -36.32 -8.12
C LEU A 505 3.53 -36.69 -8.47
N GLY A 506 3.28 -36.93 -9.76
CA GLY A 506 2.01 -37.41 -10.31
C GLY A 506 1.51 -38.68 -9.63
N GLY A 507 2.36 -39.69 -9.43
CA GLY A 507 1.99 -40.97 -8.81
C GLY A 507 1.59 -40.84 -7.34
N VAL A 508 2.28 -40.01 -6.56
CA VAL A 508 1.87 -39.71 -5.17
C VAL A 508 0.60 -38.85 -5.14
N SER A 509 0.44 -37.92 -6.07
CA SER A 509 -0.78 -37.11 -6.18
C SER A 509 -2.00 -37.90 -6.65
N ALA A 510 -1.81 -38.87 -7.55
CA ALA A 510 -2.83 -39.73 -8.13
C ALA A 510 -3.07 -41.01 -7.32
N GLY A 511 -2.22 -41.32 -6.34
CA GLY A 511 -2.31 -42.53 -5.52
C GLY A 511 -1.78 -43.81 -6.19
N GLU A 512 -0.97 -43.71 -7.25
CA GLU A 512 -0.33 -44.84 -7.94
C GLU A 512 0.94 -45.29 -7.19
N GLY A 513 0.79 -46.32 -6.35
CA GLY A 513 1.78 -46.96 -5.48
C GLY A 513 1.07 -47.91 -4.49
N ASP A 514 1.78 -48.59 -3.58
CA ASP A 514 1.14 -49.49 -2.60
C ASP A 514 -0.01 -48.78 -1.85
N GLY A 515 -1.24 -49.26 -2.08
CA GLY A 515 -2.42 -48.40 -2.31
C GLY A 515 -2.96 -47.61 -1.12
N ARG A 516 -2.37 -47.77 0.07
CA ARG A 516 -2.81 -47.09 1.30
C ARG A 516 -1.91 -45.92 1.68
N VAL A 517 -0.59 -46.10 1.60
CA VAL A 517 0.39 -45.06 1.98
C VAL A 517 0.38 -43.93 0.96
N ALA A 518 0.33 -44.26 -0.34
CA ALA A 518 0.23 -43.26 -1.40
C ALA A 518 -1.05 -42.40 -1.26
N THR A 519 -2.18 -43.02 -0.91
CA THR A 519 -3.46 -42.32 -0.70
C THR A 519 -3.45 -41.40 0.52
N PHE A 520 -2.76 -41.79 1.60
CA PHE A 520 -2.52 -40.94 2.77
C PHE A 520 -1.61 -39.75 2.41
N LEU A 521 -0.48 -40.00 1.75
CA LEU A 521 0.47 -38.97 1.33
C LEU A 521 -0.12 -37.99 0.29
N SER A 522 -1.05 -38.44 -0.54
CA SER A 522 -1.85 -37.58 -1.43
C SER A 522 -2.60 -36.51 -0.63
N GLY A 523 -3.14 -36.84 0.55
CA GLY A 523 -3.80 -35.89 1.46
C GLY A 523 -2.83 -34.88 2.08
N VAL A 524 -1.64 -35.35 2.46
CA VAL A 524 -0.56 -34.49 2.96
C VAL A 524 -0.13 -33.49 1.89
N LEU A 525 0.13 -33.98 0.68
CA LEU A 525 0.57 -33.18 -0.45
C LEU A 525 -0.49 -32.13 -0.84
N ALA A 526 -1.77 -32.49 -0.83
CA ALA A 526 -2.86 -31.55 -1.09
C ALA A 526 -2.86 -30.38 -0.08
N THR A 527 -2.61 -30.66 1.20
CA THR A 527 -2.55 -29.64 2.26
C THR A 527 -1.34 -28.71 2.09
N VAL A 528 -0.17 -29.28 1.78
CA VAL A 528 1.07 -28.51 1.56
C VAL A 528 0.93 -27.56 0.36
N VAL A 529 0.39 -28.04 -0.76
CA VAL A 529 0.20 -27.23 -1.97
C VAL A 529 -0.89 -26.17 -1.81
N ALA A 530 -1.89 -26.40 -0.95
CA ALA A 530 -2.93 -25.41 -0.64
C ALA A 530 -2.45 -24.24 0.23
N THR A 531 -1.35 -24.41 0.97
CA THR A 531 -0.90 -23.43 1.98
C THR A 531 -0.53 -22.05 1.40
N PRO A 532 0.16 -21.92 0.25
CA PRO A 532 0.63 -20.62 -0.24
C PRO A 532 -0.48 -19.68 -0.74
N CYS A 533 -1.56 -20.22 -1.32
CA CYS A 533 -2.70 -19.41 -1.80
C CYS A 533 -3.72 -19.08 -0.70
N THR A 534 -3.69 -19.84 0.39
CA THR A 534 -4.58 -19.63 1.54
C THR A 534 -4.01 -18.67 2.56
N ALA A 535 -2.69 -18.47 2.55
CA ALA A 535 -1.98 -17.66 3.53
C ALA A 535 -2.56 -16.25 3.77
N PRO A 536 -2.93 -15.45 2.75
CA PRO A 536 -3.51 -14.11 2.98
C PRO A 536 -4.90 -14.15 3.62
N GLY A 537 -5.71 -15.16 3.32
CA GLY A 537 -7.09 -15.28 3.83
C GLY A 537 -7.18 -15.92 5.21
N LEU A 538 -6.21 -16.74 5.59
CA LEU A 538 -6.20 -17.49 6.86
C LEU A 538 -5.75 -16.67 8.07
N GLY A 539 -5.28 -15.43 7.88
CA GLY A 539 -4.77 -14.56 8.95
C GLY A 539 -5.76 -14.37 10.11
N ALA A 540 -7.00 -13.96 9.81
CA ALA A 540 -8.03 -13.74 10.84
C ALA A 540 -8.48 -15.05 11.53
N ALA A 541 -8.58 -16.15 10.77
CA ALA A 541 -8.94 -17.46 11.30
C ALA A 541 -7.86 -18.02 12.24
N LEU A 542 -6.59 -17.77 11.93
CA LEU A 542 -5.46 -18.13 12.79
C LEU A 542 -5.33 -17.18 13.97
N GLY A 543 -5.63 -15.88 13.81
CA GLY A 543 -5.76 -14.94 14.93
C GLY A 543 -6.74 -15.45 15.99
N PHE A 544 -7.92 -15.92 15.55
CA PHE A 544 -8.88 -16.58 16.43
C PHE A 544 -8.33 -17.88 17.06
N ALA A 545 -7.67 -18.74 16.27
CA ALA A 545 -7.15 -20.02 16.76
C ALA A 545 -5.97 -19.88 17.74
N LEU A 546 -5.26 -18.74 17.72
CA LEU A 546 -4.03 -18.50 18.47
C LEU A 546 -4.19 -17.58 19.68
N ASP A 547 -5.43 -17.15 19.97
CA ASP A 547 -5.74 -16.31 21.12
C ASP A 547 -5.18 -16.88 22.44
N LYS A 548 -4.71 -16.02 23.33
CA LYS A 548 -4.07 -16.39 24.60
C LYS A 548 -5.03 -17.07 25.57
N GLU A 549 -6.32 -16.79 25.46
CA GLU A 549 -7.35 -17.38 26.33
C GLU A 549 -7.82 -18.77 25.88
N ARG A 550 -7.38 -19.24 24.70
CA ARG A 550 -7.84 -20.51 24.12
C ARG A 550 -7.04 -21.70 24.67
N SER A 551 -7.76 -22.76 25.04
CA SER A 551 -7.12 -24.01 25.47
C SER A 551 -6.51 -24.76 24.27
N THR A 552 -5.45 -25.53 24.51
CA THR A 552 -4.81 -26.39 23.49
C THR A 552 -5.82 -27.27 22.76
N GLY A 553 -6.83 -27.79 23.48
CA GLY A 553 -7.87 -28.64 22.91
C GLY A 553 -8.76 -27.91 21.90
N GLU A 554 -9.09 -26.65 22.14
CA GLU A 554 -9.92 -25.85 21.23
C GLU A 554 -9.18 -25.49 19.94
N THR A 555 -7.88 -25.18 20.01
CA THR A 555 -7.04 -24.97 18.81
C THR A 555 -6.96 -26.27 18.00
N LEU A 556 -6.69 -27.41 18.62
CA LEU A 556 -6.64 -28.70 17.92
C LEU A 556 -8.00 -29.06 17.29
N LEU A 557 -9.10 -28.80 17.98
CA LEU A 557 -10.44 -28.99 17.45
C LEU A 557 -10.70 -28.08 16.24
N PHE A 558 -10.31 -26.81 16.30
CA PHE A 558 -10.44 -25.86 15.19
C PHE A 558 -9.74 -26.35 13.93
N PHE A 559 -8.47 -26.75 14.04
CA PHE A 559 -7.71 -27.30 12.90
C PHE A 559 -8.28 -28.63 12.38
N THR A 560 -8.79 -29.47 13.27
CA THR A 560 -9.48 -30.71 12.88
C THR A 560 -10.73 -30.42 12.07
N VAL A 561 -11.50 -29.41 12.45
CA VAL A 561 -12.73 -29.00 11.74
C VAL A 561 -12.42 -28.41 10.38
N ILE A 562 -11.35 -27.61 10.23
CA ILE A 562 -10.86 -27.16 8.91
C ILE A 562 -10.47 -28.36 8.05
N GLY A 563 -9.68 -29.29 8.60
CA GLY A 563 -9.25 -30.49 7.89
C GLY A 563 -10.41 -31.37 7.46
N LEU A 564 -11.44 -31.50 8.32
CA LEU A 564 -12.66 -32.22 8.00
C LEU A 564 -13.45 -31.52 6.87
N GLY A 565 -13.55 -30.20 6.89
CA GLY A 565 -14.17 -29.42 5.82
C GLY A 565 -13.45 -29.61 4.48
N MET A 566 -12.12 -29.59 4.48
CA MET A 566 -11.31 -29.84 3.28
C MET A 566 -11.47 -31.28 2.77
N ALA A 567 -11.53 -32.26 3.66
CA ALA A 567 -11.68 -33.67 3.32
C ALA A 567 -13.13 -34.05 2.92
N LEU A 568 -14.13 -33.26 3.31
CA LEU A 568 -15.55 -33.57 3.15
C LEU A 568 -15.96 -33.93 1.72
N PRO A 569 -15.61 -33.15 0.66
CA PRO A 569 -16.04 -33.48 -0.69
C PRO A 569 -15.57 -34.87 -1.13
N TYR A 570 -14.33 -35.23 -0.77
CA TYR A 570 -13.75 -36.53 -1.09
C TYR A 570 -14.37 -37.67 -0.27
N LEU A 571 -14.63 -37.43 1.01
CA LEU A 571 -15.31 -38.39 1.89
C LEU A 571 -16.75 -38.65 1.42
N LEU A 572 -17.47 -37.61 0.99
CA LEU A 572 -18.82 -37.74 0.44
C LEU A 572 -18.84 -38.52 -0.87
N LEU A 573 -17.93 -38.22 -1.81
CA LEU A 573 -17.83 -38.93 -3.08
C LEU A 573 -17.47 -40.41 -2.89
N SER A 574 -16.63 -40.74 -1.89
CA SER A 574 -16.26 -42.13 -1.59
C SER A 574 -17.36 -42.92 -0.86
N MET A 575 -18.14 -42.29 0.03
CA MET A 575 -19.26 -42.95 0.72
C MET A 575 -20.52 -43.10 -0.15
N PHE A 576 -20.79 -42.11 -1.01
CA PHE A 576 -21.97 -42.01 -1.85
C PHE A 576 -21.61 -42.14 -3.34
N PRO A 577 -21.45 -43.37 -3.85
CA PRO A 577 -21.09 -43.61 -5.26
C PRO A 577 -22.13 -43.07 -6.26
N ARG A 578 -23.39 -42.89 -5.84
CA ARG A 578 -24.42 -42.22 -6.65
C ARG A 578 -24.09 -40.77 -6.96
N LEU A 579 -23.48 -40.04 -6.01
CA LEU A 579 -23.08 -38.65 -6.21
C LEU A 579 -21.89 -38.57 -7.19
N ALA A 580 -20.95 -39.51 -7.09
CA ALA A 580 -19.86 -39.65 -8.05
C ALA A 580 -20.38 -39.97 -9.47
N ALA A 581 -21.47 -40.75 -9.59
CA ALA A 581 -22.11 -41.03 -10.87
C ALA A 581 -22.85 -39.83 -11.49
N MET A 582 -23.16 -38.78 -10.71
CA MET A 582 -23.78 -37.53 -11.20
C MET A 582 -22.75 -36.54 -11.75
N LEU A 583 -21.45 -36.74 -11.51
CA LEU A 583 -20.41 -35.86 -12.04
C LEU A 583 -20.33 -35.97 -13.58
N PRO A 584 -20.20 -34.83 -14.30
CA PRO A 584 -20.02 -34.85 -15.74
C PRO A 584 -18.74 -35.62 -16.08
N ARG A 585 -18.79 -36.40 -17.18
CA ARG A 585 -17.61 -37.14 -17.64
C ARG A 585 -16.46 -36.17 -17.95
N PRO A 586 -15.21 -36.49 -17.57
CA PRO A 586 -14.06 -35.66 -17.89
C PRO A 586 -13.94 -35.51 -19.41
N GLY A 587 -13.84 -34.26 -19.87
CA GLY A 587 -13.84 -33.89 -21.29
C GLY A 587 -13.52 -32.40 -21.48
N GLU A 588 -13.94 -31.82 -22.59
CA GLU A 588 -13.66 -30.42 -22.98
C GLU A 588 -14.02 -29.38 -21.90
N TRP A 589 -15.14 -29.57 -21.19
CA TRP A 589 -15.56 -28.68 -20.11
C TRP A 589 -14.55 -28.65 -18.95
N MET A 590 -14.02 -29.81 -18.57
CA MET A 590 -13.06 -29.92 -17.47
C MET A 590 -11.73 -29.26 -17.83
N GLU A 591 -11.29 -29.41 -19.09
CA GLU A 591 -10.08 -28.75 -19.58
C GLU A 591 -10.29 -27.22 -19.68
N SER A 592 -11.47 -26.77 -20.11
CA SER A 592 -11.81 -25.34 -20.14
C SER A 592 -11.84 -24.72 -18.74
N LEU A 593 -12.40 -25.43 -17.75
CA LEU A 593 -12.42 -24.99 -16.35
C LEU A 593 -11.00 -24.95 -15.76
N LYS A 594 -10.20 -25.99 -16.02
CA LYS A 594 -8.79 -26.07 -15.61
C LYS A 594 -7.97 -24.90 -16.18
N GLN A 595 -8.10 -24.63 -17.48
CA GLN A 595 -7.44 -23.49 -18.14
C GLN A 595 -7.97 -22.15 -17.60
N GLY A 596 -9.28 -22.03 -17.35
CA GLY A 596 -9.89 -20.83 -16.75
C GLY A 596 -9.33 -20.52 -15.35
N MET A 597 -9.03 -21.55 -14.56
CA MET A 597 -8.39 -21.39 -13.24
C MET A 597 -6.91 -21.03 -13.29
N SER A 598 -6.26 -21.07 -14.46
CA SER A 598 -4.89 -20.54 -14.59
C SER A 598 -4.84 -19.00 -14.51
N PHE A 599 -5.87 -18.30 -15.00
CA PHE A 599 -5.88 -16.83 -15.01
C PHE A 599 -5.85 -16.20 -13.60
N PRO A 600 -6.66 -16.67 -12.62
CA PRO A 600 -6.52 -16.21 -11.23
C PRO A 600 -5.14 -16.44 -10.63
N LEU A 601 -4.46 -17.55 -10.97
CA LEU A 601 -3.09 -17.81 -10.49
C LEU A 601 -2.09 -16.82 -11.07
N PHE A 602 -2.21 -16.50 -12.36
CA PHE A 602 -1.39 -15.45 -12.98
C PHE A 602 -1.68 -14.06 -12.40
N ALA A 603 -2.96 -13.72 -12.19
CA ALA A 603 -3.35 -12.47 -11.55
C ALA A 603 -2.79 -12.38 -10.11
N TYR A 604 -2.82 -13.48 -9.36
CA TYR A 604 -2.23 -13.53 -8.03
C TYR A 604 -0.70 -13.44 -8.05
N ALA A 605 -0.02 -14.03 -9.04
CA ALA A 605 1.42 -13.85 -9.24
C ALA A 605 1.77 -12.37 -9.54
N LEU A 606 0.97 -11.68 -10.36
CA LEU A 606 1.13 -10.23 -10.60
C LEU A 606 0.91 -9.40 -9.33
N TYR A 607 -0.08 -9.77 -8.51
CA TYR A 607 -0.26 -9.16 -7.19
C TYR A 607 0.96 -9.37 -6.29
N LEU A 608 1.56 -10.57 -6.29
CA LEU A 608 2.77 -10.85 -5.52
C LEU A 608 3.98 -10.06 -6.03
N LEU A 609 4.09 -9.81 -7.33
CA LEU A 609 5.11 -8.90 -7.88
C LEU A 609 4.92 -7.45 -7.39
N TRP A 610 3.68 -6.97 -7.31
CA TRP A 610 3.38 -5.67 -6.72
C TRP A 610 3.76 -5.61 -5.23
N VAL A 611 3.48 -6.67 -4.47
CA VAL A 611 3.93 -6.79 -3.07
C VAL A 611 5.46 -6.82 -2.99
N LEU A 612 6.13 -7.58 -3.85
CA LEU A 612 7.59 -7.67 -3.91
C LEU A 612 8.23 -6.31 -4.20
N ASN A 613 7.62 -5.51 -5.08
CA ASN A 613 8.03 -4.13 -5.35
C ASN A 613 7.86 -3.19 -4.15
N ALA A 614 6.89 -3.46 -3.27
CA ALA A 614 6.74 -2.70 -2.03
C ALA A 614 7.77 -3.11 -0.95
N LEU A 615 8.31 -4.32 -1.04
CA LEU A 615 9.29 -4.87 -0.10
C LEU A 615 10.74 -4.56 -0.50
N VAL A 616 11.02 -4.49 -1.80
CA VAL A 616 12.36 -4.24 -2.37
C VAL A 616 12.46 -2.78 -2.82
N GLU A 617 13.44 -2.03 -2.30
CA GLU A 617 13.67 -0.62 -2.66
C GLU A 617 14.24 -0.45 -4.09
N ASP A 618 14.86 -1.49 -4.65
CA ASP A 618 15.47 -1.47 -5.98
C ASP A 618 14.45 -1.89 -7.06
N ALA A 619 13.90 -0.88 -7.75
CA ALA A 619 12.99 -1.10 -8.87
C ALA A 619 13.63 -1.85 -10.06
N ALA A 620 14.97 -1.76 -10.23
CA ALA A 620 15.66 -2.49 -11.29
C ALA A 620 15.66 -3.99 -11.01
N TRP A 621 15.82 -4.39 -9.75
CA TRP A 621 15.78 -5.80 -9.37
C TRP A 621 14.39 -6.42 -9.60
N VAL A 622 13.30 -5.69 -9.33
CA VAL A 622 11.92 -6.18 -9.57
C VAL A 622 11.65 -6.41 -11.06
N ARG A 623 12.20 -5.55 -11.93
CA ARG A 623 12.17 -5.76 -13.39
C ARG A 623 12.92 -7.05 -13.76
N ASP A 624 14.11 -7.25 -13.21
CA ASP A 624 14.92 -8.44 -13.50
C ASP A 624 14.26 -9.73 -12.98
N ALA A 625 13.56 -9.66 -11.84
CA ALA A 625 12.70 -10.74 -11.35
C ALA A 625 11.54 -11.06 -12.31
N SER A 626 10.92 -10.04 -12.90
CA SER A 626 9.85 -10.22 -13.90
C SER A 626 10.35 -10.91 -15.17
N LEU A 627 11.55 -10.54 -15.65
CA LEU A 627 12.22 -11.24 -16.75
C LEU A 627 12.59 -12.68 -16.38
N GLY A 628 13.03 -12.91 -15.15
CA GLY A 628 13.30 -14.24 -14.62
C GLY A 628 12.05 -15.14 -14.59
N LEU A 629 10.89 -14.60 -14.23
CA LEU A 629 9.63 -15.35 -14.29
C LEU A 629 9.25 -15.74 -15.74
N ALA A 630 9.53 -14.86 -16.71
CA ALA A 630 9.34 -15.20 -18.12
C ALA A 630 10.30 -16.31 -18.61
N LEU A 631 11.56 -16.31 -18.13
CA LEU A 631 12.51 -17.39 -18.41
C LEU A 631 12.06 -18.71 -17.78
N ILE A 632 11.54 -18.68 -16.55
CA ILE A 632 10.95 -19.85 -15.89
C ILE A 632 9.75 -20.37 -16.69
N ALA A 633 8.86 -19.48 -17.15
CA ALA A 633 7.73 -19.87 -17.99
C ALA A 633 8.18 -20.51 -19.31
N THR A 634 9.25 -19.98 -19.91
CA THR A 634 9.87 -20.54 -21.12
C THR A 634 10.45 -21.92 -20.85
N ALA A 635 11.14 -22.11 -19.72
CA ALA A 635 11.67 -23.41 -19.32
C ALA A 635 10.57 -24.47 -19.14
N CYS A 636 9.45 -24.09 -18.52
CA CYS A 636 8.25 -24.93 -18.40
C CYS A 636 7.65 -25.29 -19.78
N TRP A 637 7.55 -24.32 -20.69
CA TRP A 637 7.07 -24.57 -22.05
C TRP A 637 7.99 -25.50 -22.86
N VAL A 638 9.31 -25.34 -22.75
CA VAL A 638 10.29 -26.24 -23.37
C VAL A 638 10.11 -27.68 -22.85
N LEU A 639 9.91 -27.84 -21.54
CA LEU A 639 9.67 -29.13 -20.93
C LEU A 639 8.38 -29.78 -21.44
N GLY A 640 7.28 -29.04 -21.54
CA GLY A 640 6.01 -29.57 -22.03
C GLY A 640 6.05 -29.92 -23.52
N ARG A 641 6.67 -29.08 -24.35
CA ARG A 641 6.68 -29.25 -25.80
C ARG A 641 7.59 -30.38 -26.29
N TRP A 642 8.76 -30.56 -25.68
CA TRP A 642 9.77 -31.55 -26.11
C TRP A 642 10.00 -32.68 -25.10
N GLY A 643 9.46 -32.59 -23.88
CA GLY A 643 9.48 -33.66 -22.89
C GLY A 643 8.35 -34.69 -23.04
N ALA A 644 7.41 -34.47 -23.96
CA ALA A 644 6.26 -35.34 -24.21
C ALA A 644 6.68 -36.79 -24.56
N LEU A 645 5.87 -37.76 -24.13
CA LEU A 645 6.16 -39.19 -24.29
C LEU A 645 6.27 -39.66 -25.75
N HIS A 646 5.70 -38.91 -26.69
CA HIS A 646 5.76 -39.23 -28.13
C HIS A 646 7.07 -38.78 -28.82
N ARG A 647 8.00 -38.15 -28.08
CA ARG A 647 9.30 -37.67 -28.60
C ARG A 647 10.41 -38.69 -28.34
N SER A 648 11.50 -38.61 -29.12
CA SER A 648 12.64 -39.51 -28.93
C SER A 648 13.32 -39.29 -27.57
N ASP A 649 13.95 -40.34 -27.02
CA ASP A 649 14.58 -40.25 -25.69
C ASP A 649 15.71 -39.21 -25.64
N ARG A 650 16.41 -38.98 -26.77
CA ARG A 650 17.42 -37.92 -26.89
C ARG A 650 16.79 -36.53 -26.81
N GLU A 651 15.71 -36.26 -27.55
CA GLU A 651 14.98 -34.98 -27.48
C GLU A 651 14.44 -34.73 -26.07
N ARG A 652 13.89 -35.76 -25.41
CA ARG A 652 13.36 -35.66 -24.04
C ARG A 652 14.45 -35.38 -23.03
N LEU A 653 15.62 -36.02 -23.15
CA LEU A 653 16.76 -35.80 -22.27
C LEU A 653 17.33 -34.38 -22.45
N THR A 654 17.51 -33.93 -23.69
CA THR A 654 17.97 -32.57 -24.00
C THR A 654 16.98 -31.52 -23.48
N ALA A 655 15.68 -31.70 -23.70
CA ALA A 655 14.65 -30.79 -23.19
C ALA A 655 14.65 -30.69 -21.67
N LYS A 656 14.82 -31.82 -20.96
CA LYS A 656 14.95 -31.84 -19.49
C LYS A 656 16.19 -31.09 -19.01
N LEU A 657 17.35 -31.31 -19.65
CA LEU A 657 18.60 -30.64 -19.28
C LEU A 657 18.53 -29.12 -19.51
N VAL A 658 18.03 -28.71 -20.67
CA VAL A 658 17.85 -27.28 -21.00
C VAL A 658 16.85 -26.62 -20.05
N SER A 659 15.69 -27.26 -19.84
CA SER A 659 14.68 -26.74 -18.92
C SER A 659 15.19 -26.65 -17.49
N LEU A 660 15.91 -27.67 -16.99
CA LEU A 660 16.49 -27.67 -15.66
C LEU A 660 17.58 -26.61 -15.50
N GLY A 661 18.42 -26.42 -16.52
CA GLY A 661 19.46 -25.39 -16.53
C GLY A 661 18.87 -23.98 -16.53
N MET A 662 17.87 -23.72 -17.36
CA MET A 662 17.16 -22.43 -17.39
C MET A 662 16.41 -22.17 -16.07
N PHE A 663 15.58 -23.12 -15.63
CA PHE A 663 14.79 -22.97 -14.41
C PHE A 663 15.68 -22.82 -13.19
N GLY A 664 16.63 -23.75 -12.98
CA GLY A 664 17.52 -23.75 -11.83
C GLY A 664 18.50 -22.57 -11.84
N GLY A 665 19.06 -22.24 -13.01
CA GLY A 665 19.96 -21.10 -13.17
C GLY A 665 19.28 -19.76 -12.90
N THR A 666 18.08 -19.55 -13.45
CA THR A 666 17.28 -18.35 -13.18
C THR A 666 16.88 -18.26 -11.72
N LEU A 667 16.42 -19.36 -11.11
CA LEU A 667 16.04 -19.37 -9.69
C LEU A 667 17.26 -19.04 -8.81
N ALA A 668 18.40 -19.68 -9.06
CA ALA A 668 19.63 -19.41 -8.33
C ALA A 668 20.09 -17.95 -8.45
N TYR A 669 20.01 -17.36 -9.64
CA TYR A 669 20.33 -15.95 -9.86
C TYR A 669 19.39 -15.02 -9.07
N LEU A 670 18.08 -15.24 -9.15
CA LEU A 670 17.11 -14.39 -8.47
C LEU A 670 17.25 -14.44 -6.95
N PHE A 671 17.49 -15.63 -6.37
CA PHE A 671 17.71 -15.75 -4.92
C PHE A 671 19.09 -15.23 -4.48
N ALA A 672 20.12 -15.35 -5.31
CA ALA A 672 21.46 -14.86 -4.99
C ALA A 672 21.58 -13.33 -5.08
N THR A 673 20.76 -12.70 -5.91
CA THR A 673 20.74 -11.24 -6.11
C THR A 673 19.64 -10.53 -5.33
N LEU A 674 18.83 -11.28 -4.57
CA LEU A 674 17.74 -10.76 -3.77
C LEU A 674 18.29 -9.78 -2.71
N PRO A 675 17.86 -8.50 -2.71
CA PRO A 675 18.36 -7.48 -1.79
C PRO A 675 17.82 -7.61 -0.36
#